data_AF-A0A437QAI6-F1
#
_entry.id   AF-A0A437QAI6-F1
#
_cell.length_a   1.000
_cell.length_b   1.000
_cell.length_c   1.000
_cell.angle_alpha   90.00
_cell.angle_beta   90.00
_cell.angle_gamma   90.00
#
_symmetry.space_group_name_H-M   'P 1'
#
loop_
_entity.id
_entity.type
_entity.pdbx_description
1 polymer ?
#
loop_
_entity_poly.entity_id
_entity_poly.type
_entity_poly.pdbx_seq_one_letter_code
_entity_poly.pdbx_strand_id
1 'polypeptide(L)'
;MFPYLVCEFAKETLGNLVKECFGSNFPDIVKKDQVNYIFNYLGDLDAESILLEADYVDKDYLEDYSNYYVKCFNGYGPRCARLHFFDKKIDHSVIDKVIDSNCEDKVRLLQESYLGFIVVKPLPKTFIGKTCLKQYPAFKEEENIRCILSKPYEVNLFGVRLSIDSVAFQEQDRVLSACATTAIWSSLHALSWSNVRDIPSCGDITANAINHVAGSSNRFPNNGLTNKQILRALDVEGLRHHRVDVHNLSIDVFMRSIRYHLDSGLPIILGAEIYSIGDELKHIGGHAVSVLGYNRSENRRSLYIHDDRVGPFARAAIQPLSDFGEIKDHKGRDWCLVLQRKDDEGNWVEPHQIIMPESIIVPSHKKNRIPEFYIRNTCDCILSTFDAFKKALENKGKSASQEFDYSIKIEQISDIKERVMQRSVVNKRQVLLSSLARFQWVASFTADGKAAFDILFDATDIPQGDAVSAFIKYDDKAFSFIRSILLRHKDHSELENSFNGKNFCNSLLLSLAPASEDYNAFLDEMYGELRAPKYINKEEAQLYNSEEFDVKKYYGSTQSSLENAFDISVGDKLIWAISHEGALLIGQEVEGELGHPSITGMKPARISGELCKESAGWVINAKSGRYSSNYQNANTLLENALVRFQEIFPKSSECIKHKPYHPKPH
;
A
#
# COMPACT_ATOMS: atom_id res chain seq x y z
N MET A 1 -21.40 -41.67 14.64
CA MET A 1 -20.34 -40.80 14.10
C MET A 1 -19.91 -39.91 15.25
N PHE A 2 -18.63 -39.92 15.63
CA PHE A 2 -18.14 -39.07 16.71
C PHE A 2 -18.11 -37.62 16.21
N PRO A 3 -18.63 -36.64 16.97
CA PRO A 3 -18.67 -35.25 16.49
C PRO A 3 -17.25 -34.66 16.36
N TYR A 4 -16.33 -35.09 17.23
CA TYR A 4 -14.92 -34.70 17.20
C TYR A 4 -14.05 -35.76 17.89
N LEU A 5 -12.75 -35.78 17.56
CA LEU A 5 -11.73 -36.57 18.28
C LEU A 5 -10.59 -35.66 18.71
N VAL A 6 -10.00 -35.90 19.88
CA VAL A 6 -8.82 -35.17 20.36
C VAL A 6 -7.73 -36.15 20.74
N CYS A 7 -6.50 -35.90 20.30
CA CYS A 7 -5.34 -36.72 20.63
C CYS A 7 -4.07 -35.88 20.78
N GLU A 8 -3.03 -36.51 21.31
CA GLU A 8 -1.67 -35.95 21.32
C GLU A 8 -1.16 -35.72 19.89
N PHE A 9 -0.32 -34.69 19.72
CA PHE A 9 0.34 -34.43 18.45
C PHE A 9 1.46 -35.44 18.19
N ALA A 10 1.17 -36.43 17.33
CA ALA A 10 2.15 -37.42 16.85
C ALA A 10 1.85 -37.88 15.41
N LYS A 11 2.86 -38.32 14.65
CA LYS A 11 2.68 -38.74 13.25
C LYS A 11 1.69 -39.89 13.10
N GLU A 12 1.76 -40.87 14.00
CA GLU A 12 0.88 -42.04 14.02
C GLU A 12 -0.57 -41.63 14.24
N THR A 13 -0.80 -40.69 15.16
CA THR A 13 -2.14 -40.17 15.45
C THR A 13 -2.72 -39.38 14.28
N LEU A 14 -1.91 -38.56 13.59
CA LEU A 14 -2.32 -37.82 12.40
C LEU A 14 -2.80 -38.77 11.29
N GLY A 15 -2.03 -39.82 11.02
CA GLY A 15 -2.40 -40.85 10.04
C GLY A 15 -3.68 -41.60 10.41
N ASN A 16 -3.86 -41.91 11.70
CA ASN A 16 -5.05 -42.59 12.20
C ASN A 16 -6.29 -41.70 12.10
N LEU A 17 -6.23 -40.43 12.50
CA LEU A 17 -7.35 -39.49 12.39
C LEU A 17 -7.88 -39.37 10.95
N VAL A 18 -6.97 -39.28 9.96
CA VAL A 18 -7.35 -39.20 8.55
C VAL A 18 -8.00 -40.50 8.06
N LYS A 19 -7.50 -41.67 8.49
CA LYS A 19 -8.10 -42.97 8.15
C LYS A 19 -9.46 -43.19 8.82
N GLU A 20 -9.65 -42.70 10.04
CA GLU A 20 -10.96 -42.75 10.72
C GLU A 20 -12.01 -41.91 9.96
N CYS A 21 -11.60 -40.78 9.36
CA CYS A 21 -12.52 -39.96 8.56
C CYS A 21 -12.89 -40.56 7.21
N PHE A 22 -11.91 -41.09 6.46
CA PHE A 22 -12.10 -41.46 5.05
C PHE A 22 -12.02 -42.97 4.78
N GLY A 23 -11.87 -43.78 5.83
CA GLY A 23 -11.79 -45.23 5.78
C GLY A 23 -10.36 -45.77 5.65
N SER A 24 -10.20 -47.06 5.96
CA SER A 24 -8.90 -47.77 5.99
C SER A 24 -8.18 -47.84 4.63
N ASN A 25 -8.91 -47.63 3.53
CA ASN A 25 -8.35 -47.60 2.18
C ASN A 25 -7.66 -46.27 1.85
N PHE A 26 -7.77 -45.26 2.72
CA PHE A 26 -7.08 -44.00 2.53
C PHE A 26 -5.56 -44.20 2.60
N PRO A 27 -4.78 -43.62 1.67
CA PRO A 27 -3.34 -43.85 1.62
C PRO A 27 -2.62 -43.48 2.90
N ASP A 28 -1.50 -44.15 3.15
CA ASP A 28 -0.60 -43.76 4.24
C ASP A 28 0.02 -42.39 3.94
N ILE A 29 -0.44 -41.39 4.70
CA ILE A 29 -0.08 -39.98 4.49
C ILE A 29 1.30 -39.64 5.07
N VAL A 30 1.83 -40.46 5.98
CA VAL A 30 3.02 -40.14 6.79
C VAL A 30 4.28 -40.05 5.92
N LYS A 31 4.29 -40.72 4.76
CA LYS A 31 5.45 -40.73 3.84
C LYS A 31 5.50 -39.52 2.90
N LYS A 32 4.52 -38.63 2.96
CA LYS A 32 4.40 -37.50 2.04
C LYS A 32 5.25 -36.34 2.52
N ASP A 33 6.10 -35.80 1.64
CA ASP A 33 6.97 -34.64 1.91
C ASP A 33 6.23 -33.48 2.58
N GLN A 34 5.03 -33.14 2.08
CA GLN A 34 4.25 -32.04 2.64
C GLN A 34 3.76 -32.30 4.06
N VAL A 35 3.41 -33.55 4.38
CA VAL A 35 3.01 -33.93 5.74
C VAL A 35 4.21 -33.86 6.68
N ASN A 36 5.37 -34.36 6.25
CA ASN A 36 6.59 -34.27 7.04
C ASN A 36 7.00 -32.82 7.29
N TYR A 37 6.95 -31.97 6.26
CA TYR A 37 7.25 -30.55 6.41
C TYR A 37 6.29 -29.87 7.40
N ILE A 38 4.97 -30.09 7.26
CA ILE A 38 3.98 -29.48 8.15
C ILE A 38 4.11 -30.02 9.58
N PHE A 39 4.41 -31.31 9.74
CA PHE A 39 4.65 -31.92 11.04
C PHE A 39 5.85 -31.26 11.74
N ASN A 40 6.98 -31.11 11.04
CA ASN A 40 8.16 -30.43 11.57
C ASN A 40 7.89 -28.95 11.85
N TYR A 41 7.11 -28.29 11.01
CA TYR A 41 6.68 -26.89 11.20
C TYR A 41 5.88 -26.71 12.49
N LEU A 42 4.92 -27.60 12.74
CA LEU A 42 4.11 -27.60 13.96
C LEU A 42 4.92 -28.04 15.19
N GLY A 43 5.87 -28.96 15.03
CA GLY A 43 6.80 -29.35 16.09
C GLY A 43 7.71 -28.20 16.52
N ASP A 44 8.24 -27.43 15.58
CA ASP A 44 8.99 -26.18 15.85
C ASP A 44 8.12 -25.08 16.51
N LEU A 45 6.79 -25.24 16.51
CA LEU A 45 5.81 -24.38 17.20
C LEU A 45 5.29 -25.00 18.51
N ASP A 46 5.94 -26.06 19.00
CA ASP A 46 5.58 -26.78 20.23
C ASP A 46 4.15 -27.33 20.22
N ALA A 47 3.67 -27.83 19.07
CA ALA A 47 2.36 -28.47 18.99
C ALA A 47 2.27 -29.70 19.92
N GLU A 48 1.25 -29.72 20.77
CA GLU A 48 1.02 -30.80 21.75
C GLU A 48 -0.27 -31.59 21.49
N SER A 49 -1.25 -31.01 20.77
CA SER A 49 -2.56 -31.65 20.58
C SER A 49 -3.18 -31.38 19.22
N ILE A 50 -3.94 -32.36 18.74
CA ILE A 50 -4.72 -32.32 17.49
C ILE A 50 -6.18 -32.56 17.83
N LEU A 51 -7.06 -31.70 17.32
CA LEU A 51 -8.50 -31.91 17.33
C LEU A 51 -9.02 -32.10 15.91
N LEU A 52 -9.76 -33.18 15.70
CA LEU A 52 -10.43 -33.49 14.45
C LEU A 52 -11.89 -33.00 14.50
N GLU A 53 -12.21 -32.07 13.60
CA GLU A 53 -13.58 -31.69 13.20
C GLU A 53 -13.97 -32.54 11.97
N ALA A 54 -14.89 -33.49 12.18
CA ALA A 54 -15.38 -34.37 11.10
C ALA A 54 -16.54 -33.72 10.32
N ASP A 55 -16.78 -34.20 9.09
CA ASP A 55 -17.91 -33.76 8.23
C ASP A 55 -17.92 -32.24 7.94
N TYR A 56 -16.74 -31.69 7.67
CA TYR A 56 -16.54 -30.28 7.35
C TYR A 56 -16.83 -29.97 5.87
N VAL A 57 -17.48 -28.84 5.58
CA VAL A 57 -17.69 -28.36 4.20
C VAL A 57 -16.69 -27.26 3.89
N ASP A 58 -15.69 -27.59 3.09
CA ASP A 58 -14.75 -26.60 2.56
C ASP A 58 -15.31 -25.95 1.29
N LYS A 59 -15.34 -24.62 1.25
CA LYS A 59 -15.84 -23.86 0.10
C LYS A 59 -15.06 -24.19 -1.16
N ASP A 60 -13.74 -24.15 -1.10
CA ASP A 60 -12.87 -24.30 -2.27
C ASP A 60 -12.97 -25.73 -2.82
N TYR A 61 -12.95 -26.74 -1.95
CA TYR A 61 -13.13 -28.12 -2.37
C TYR A 61 -14.55 -28.41 -2.87
N LEU A 62 -15.60 -27.84 -2.28
CA LEU A 62 -16.98 -28.06 -2.72
C LEU A 62 -17.21 -27.57 -4.15
N GLU A 63 -16.61 -26.43 -4.51
CA GLU A 63 -16.66 -25.90 -5.88
C GLU A 63 -15.93 -26.84 -6.85
N ASP A 64 -14.70 -27.24 -6.52
CA ASP A 64 -13.91 -28.19 -7.29
C ASP A 64 -14.63 -29.56 -7.43
N TYR A 65 -15.32 -29.98 -6.37
CA TYR A 65 -16.13 -31.20 -6.33
C TYR A 65 -17.31 -31.13 -7.31
N SER A 66 -18.09 -30.05 -7.24
CA SER A 66 -19.24 -29.81 -8.12
C SER A 66 -18.81 -29.77 -9.59
N ASN A 67 -17.69 -29.10 -9.88
CA ASN A 67 -17.22 -28.89 -11.24
C ASN A 67 -16.68 -30.18 -11.89
N TYR A 68 -16.07 -31.08 -11.09
CA TYR A 68 -15.38 -32.26 -11.63
C TYR A 68 -15.69 -33.56 -10.90
N TYR A 69 -15.45 -33.64 -9.59
CA TYR A 69 -15.43 -34.92 -8.87
C TYR A 69 -16.80 -35.60 -8.74
N VAL A 70 -17.90 -34.84 -8.75
CA VAL A 70 -19.27 -35.41 -8.79
C VAL A 70 -19.51 -36.26 -10.04
N LYS A 71 -18.77 -36.02 -11.13
CA LYS A 71 -18.88 -36.75 -12.39
C LYS A 71 -18.00 -38.01 -12.42
N CYS A 72 -17.17 -38.24 -11.39
CA CYS A 72 -16.28 -39.39 -11.33
C CYS A 72 -16.99 -40.65 -10.83
N PHE A 73 -16.71 -41.79 -11.47
CA PHE A 73 -17.27 -43.09 -11.07
C PHE A 73 -16.88 -43.53 -9.65
N ASN A 74 -15.66 -43.20 -9.21
CA ASN A 74 -15.13 -43.60 -7.89
C ASN A 74 -15.87 -42.99 -6.69
N GLY A 75 -16.84 -42.08 -6.90
CA GLY A 75 -17.74 -41.61 -5.84
C GLY A 75 -17.02 -40.88 -4.70
N TYR A 76 -16.08 -39.99 -5.01
CA TYR A 76 -15.46 -39.13 -3.99
C TYR A 76 -16.54 -38.39 -3.18
N GLY A 77 -16.32 -38.21 -1.88
CA GLY A 77 -17.26 -37.50 -1.02
C GLY A 77 -17.16 -35.97 -1.17
N PRO A 78 -18.25 -35.20 -0.97
CA PRO A 78 -18.19 -33.74 -0.95
C PRO A 78 -17.71 -33.18 0.40
N ARG A 79 -17.52 -34.04 1.41
CA ARG A 79 -17.23 -33.65 2.79
C ARG A 79 -15.75 -33.85 3.11
N CYS A 80 -15.15 -32.83 3.70
CA CYS A 80 -13.79 -32.81 4.19
C CYS A 80 -13.76 -33.14 5.69
N ALA A 81 -12.55 -33.18 6.22
CA ALA A 81 -12.27 -33.06 7.64
C ALA A 81 -11.43 -31.81 7.88
N ARG A 82 -11.42 -31.29 9.10
CA ARG A 82 -10.49 -30.25 9.51
C ARG A 82 -9.75 -30.68 10.77
N LEU A 83 -8.44 -30.55 10.73
CA LEU A 83 -7.54 -30.80 11.86
C LEU A 83 -7.14 -29.45 12.44
N HIS A 84 -7.34 -29.28 13.74
CA HIS A 84 -6.96 -28.10 14.52
C HIS A 84 -5.77 -28.45 15.41
N PHE A 85 -4.81 -27.54 15.53
CA PHE A 85 -3.56 -27.76 16.25
C PHE A 85 -3.42 -26.78 17.42
N PHE A 86 -2.86 -27.27 18.53
CA PHE A 86 -2.67 -26.47 19.74
C PHE A 86 -1.29 -26.70 20.39
N ASP A 87 -0.69 -25.66 20.96
CA ASP A 87 0.59 -25.70 21.73
C ASP A 87 0.42 -26.03 23.23
N LYS A 88 -0.76 -26.55 23.58
CA LYS A 88 -1.10 -27.05 24.90
C LYS A 88 -1.84 -28.37 24.77
N LYS A 89 -1.72 -29.21 25.81
CA LYS A 89 -2.58 -30.37 25.99
C LYS A 89 -4.06 -29.98 26.03
N ILE A 90 -4.78 -30.36 24.99
CA ILE A 90 -6.24 -30.28 24.91
C ILE A 90 -6.78 -31.71 24.98
N ASP A 91 -7.81 -31.92 25.79
CA ASP A 91 -8.51 -33.20 25.91
C ASP A 91 -10.03 -33.01 25.77
N HIS A 92 -10.78 -34.11 25.76
CA HIS A 92 -12.24 -34.07 25.70
C HIS A 92 -12.86 -33.23 26.83
N SER A 93 -12.30 -33.27 28.04
CA SER A 93 -12.84 -32.51 29.18
C SER A 93 -12.76 -31.00 29.00
N VAL A 94 -11.72 -30.52 28.30
CA VAL A 94 -11.57 -29.10 27.93
C VAL A 94 -12.65 -28.72 26.92
N ILE A 95 -12.84 -29.53 25.88
CA ILE A 95 -13.83 -29.25 24.81
C ILE A 95 -15.26 -29.33 25.34
N ASP A 96 -15.58 -30.34 26.14
CA ASP A 96 -16.92 -30.50 26.73
C ASP A 96 -17.29 -29.30 27.61
N LYS A 97 -16.37 -28.80 28.44
CA LYS A 97 -16.61 -27.59 29.25
C LYS A 97 -16.85 -26.34 28.39
N VAL A 98 -16.15 -26.22 27.27
CA VAL A 98 -16.34 -25.11 26.33
C VAL A 98 -17.72 -25.18 25.69
N ILE A 99 -18.15 -26.36 25.24
CA ILE A 99 -19.45 -26.58 24.59
C ILE A 99 -20.61 -26.42 25.58
N ASP A 100 -20.52 -27.06 26.75
CA ASP A 100 -21.64 -27.17 27.69
C ASP A 100 -21.87 -25.89 28.50
N SER A 101 -20.81 -25.13 28.78
CA SER A 101 -20.85 -24.01 29.73
C SER A 101 -20.28 -22.69 29.19
N ASN A 102 -19.77 -22.66 27.96
CA ASN A 102 -19.08 -21.50 27.38
C ASN A 102 -18.03 -20.91 28.35
N CYS A 103 -17.27 -21.79 29.01
CA CYS A 103 -16.34 -21.40 30.05
C CYS A 103 -15.25 -20.47 29.48
N GLU A 104 -15.31 -19.19 29.86
CA GLU A 104 -14.44 -18.12 29.31
C GLU A 104 -12.94 -18.46 29.41
N ASP A 105 -12.51 -19.01 30.54
CA ASP A 105 -11.11 -19.42 30.73
C ASP A 105 -10.67 -20.50 29.75
N LYS A 106 -11.56 -21.44 29.41
CA LYS A 106 -11.26 -22.52 28.44
C LYS A 106 -11.32 -22.03 27.00
N VAL A 107 -12.24 -21.11 26.70
CA VAL A 107 -12.28 -20.42 25.39
C VAL A 107 -10.99 -19.62 25.17
N ARG A 108 -10.54 -18.87 26.18
CA ARG A 108 -9.28 -18.15 26.15
C ARG A 108 -8.09 -19.09 25.98
N LEU A 109 -8.04 -20.19 26.72
CA LEU A 109 -7.02 -21.23 26.56
C LEU A 109 -6.95 -21.71 25.11
N LEU A 110 -8.09 -22.05 24.50
CA LEU A 110 -8.12 -22.52 23.11
C LEU A 110 -7.57 -21.48 22.14
N GLN A 111 -7.92 -20.20 22.29
CA GLN A 111 -7.43 -19.13 21.41
C GLN A 111 -5.94 -18.85 21.60
N GLU A 112 -5.46 -18.77 22.84
CA GLU A 112 -4.05 -18.49 23.14
C GLU A 112 -3.14 -19.62 22.65
N SER A 113 -3.58 -20.87 22.78
CA SER A 113 -2.83 -22.04 22.33
C SER A 113 -3.05 -22.42 20.86
N TYR A 114 -3.88 -21.70 20.11
CA TYR A 114 -4.25 -22.09 18.75
C TYR A 114 -3.10 -21.91 17.75
N LEU A 115 -2.70 -23.00 17.11
CA LEU A 115 -1.66 -23.02 16.07
C LEU A 115 -2.21 -23.00 14.65
N GLY A 116 -3.52 -23.14 14.48
CA GLY A 116 -4.20 -23.09 13.18
C GLY A 116 -4.83 -24.42 12.79
N PHE A 117 -5.06 -24.59 11.49
CA PHE A 117 -5.78 -25.75 10.96
C PHE A 117 -5.29 -26.21 9.58
N ILE A 118 -5.63 -27.46 9.27
CA ILE A 118 -5.49 -28.09 7.95
C ILE A 118 -6.85 -28.67 7.56
N VAL A 119 -7.37 -28.29 6.40
CA VAL A 119 -8.49 -29.01 5.77
C VAL A 119 -7.93 -30.25 5.06
N VAL A 120 -8.55 -31.40 5.28
CA VAL A 120 -8.23 -32.66 4.61
C VAL A 120 -9.34 -32.99 3.61
N LYS A 121 -8.99 -32.99 2.33
CA LYS A 121 -9.86 -33.34 1.19
C LYS A 121 -9.96 -34.86 1.08
N PRO A 122 -11.13 -35.43 0.74
CA PRO A 122 -11.34 -36.86 0.52
C PRO A 122 -10.75 -37.34 -0.82
N LEU A 123 -9.51 -36.95 -1.11
CA LEU A 123 -8.77 -37.31 -2.32
C LEU A 123 -7.55 -38.17 -1.95
N PRO A 124 -7.27 -39.26 -2.67
CA PRO A 124 -6.23 -40.21 -2.25
C PRO A 124 -4.80 -39.64 -2.34
N LYS A 125 -4.53 -38.75 -3.29
CA LYS A 125 -3.16 -38.26 -3.54
C LYS A 125 -2.94 -36.82 -3.04
N THR A 126 -3.91 -35.96 -3.26
CA THR A 126 -3.84 -34.50 -3.09
C THR A 126 -4.82 -34.06 -2.00
N PHE A 127 -4.61 -34.53 -0.79
CA PHE A 127 -5.56 -34.37 0.31
C PHE A 127 -5.36 -33.11 1.14
N ILE A 128 -4.21 -32.43 1.06
CA ILE A 128 -3.97 -31.23 1.85
C ILE A 128 -4.72 -30.06 1.19
N GLY A 129 -5.83 -29.66 1.81
CA GLY A 129 -6.64 -28.51 1.41
C GLY A 129 -6.15 -27.22 2.06
N LYS A 130 -7.07 -26.27 2.19
CA LYS A 130 -6.81 -24.98 2.82
C LYS A 130 -6.21 -25.17 4.20
N THR A 131 -5.01 -24.64 4.37
CA THR A 131 -4.16 -24.75 5.55
C THR A 131 -3.76 -23.33 5.97
N CYS A 132 -4.02 -22.99 7.23
CA CYS A 132 -3.63 -21.70 7.81
C CYS A 132 -2.97 -22.00 9.16
N LEU A 133 -1.67 -21.74 9.26
CA LEU A 133 -0.86 -22.07 10.43
C LEU A 133 -0.23 -20.82 11.02
N LYS A 134 0.01 -20.85 12.34
CA LYS A 134 0.70 -19.78 13.06
C LYS A 134 2.06 -19.57 12.43
N GLN A 135 2.39 -18.32 12.16
CA GLN A 135 3.73 -17.94 11.74
C GLN A 135 4.76 -18.15 12.87
N TYR A 136 5.98 -18.54 12.52
CA TYR A 136 7.06 -18.68 13.51
C TYR A 136 7.25 -17.39 14.32
N PRO A 137 7.41 -17.46 15.66
CA PRO A 137 7.62 -16.28 16.50
C PRO A 137 8.81 -15.41 16.06
N ALA A 138 9.88 -16.05 15.57
CA ALA A 138 11.05 -15.39 15.02
C ALA A 138 10.77 -14.48 13.79
N PHE A 139 9.57 -14.55 13.20
CA PHE A 139 9.12 -13.62 12.17
C PHE A 139 8.61 -12.28 12.74
N LYS A 140 8.22 -12.26 14.02
CA LYS A 140 7.70 -11.08 14.74
C LYS A 140 8.72 -10.48 15.72
N GLU A 141 9.63 -11.29 16.28
CA GLU A 141 10.56 -10.87 17.34
C GLU A 141 11.78 -10.07 16.84
N GLU A 142 12.29 -10.36 15.64
CA GLU A 142 13.41 -9.62 15.04
C GLU A 142 12.87 -8.41 14.26
N GLU A 143 12.41 -7.36 14.98
CA GLU A 143 11.95 -6.11 14.37
C GLU A 143 12.95 -5.65 13.29
N ASN A 144 12.51 -5.67 12.04
CA ASN A 144 13.25 -5.26 10.83
C ASN A 144 14.22 -6.24 10.17
N ILE A 145 14.33 -7.52 10.59
CA ILE A 145 15.14 -8.51 9.83
C ILE A 145 14.26 -9.31 8.87
N ARG A 146 13.06 -9.72 9.28
CA ARG A 146 12.17 -10.53 8.43
C ARG A 146 10.88 -9.77 8.18
N CYS A 147 10.38 -9.87 6.96
CA CYS A 147 9.08 -9.34 6.58
C CYS A 147 8.30 -10.45 5.92
N ILE A 148 7.12 -10.77 6.44
CA ILE A 148 6.25 -11.81 5.93
C ILE A 148 4.81 -11.30 5.97
N LEU A 149 4.13 -11.44 4.84
CA LEU A 149 2.72 -11.11 4.70
C LEU A 149 1.89 -12.04 5.58
N SER A 150 0.89 -11.47 6.23
CA SER A 150 -0.08 -12.21 7.02
C SER A 150 -1.42 -11.49 7.00
N LYS A 151 -2.46 -12.24 7.33
CA LYS A 151 -3.82 -11.75 7.42
C LYS A 151 -4.56 -12.52 8.51
N PRO A 152 -5.47 -11.87 9.26
CA PRO A 152 -6.33 -12.59 10.19
C PRO A 152 -7.25 -13.56 9.43
N TYR A 153 -7.17 -14.83 9.78
CA TYR A 153 -8.11 -15.88 9.42
C TYR A 153 -8.94 -16.23 10.65
N GLU A 154 -10.25 -16.16 10.51
CA GLU A 154 -11.18 -16.55 11.55
C GLU A 154 -11.79 -17.90 11.23
N VAL A 155 -11.84 -18.76 12.25
CA VAL A 155 -12.53 -20.05 12.20
C VAL A 155 -13.55 -20.11 13.32
N ASN A 156 -14.60 -20.89 13.10
CA ASN A 156 -15.55 -21.23 14.14
C ASN A 156 -15.39 -22.71 14.48
N LEU A 157 -14.95 -23.01 15.69
CA LEU A 157 -14.83 -24.37 16.22
C LEU A 157 -15.96 -24.60 17.23
N PHE A 158 -17.00 -25.32 16.82
CA PHE A 158 -18.17 -25.63 17.65
C PHE A 158 -18.82 -24.41 18.35
N GLY A 159 -18.90 -23.28 17.65
CA GLY A 159 -19.40 -22.02 18.18
C GLY A 159 -18.32 -21.06 18.70
N VAL A 160 -17.11 -21.55 18.97
CA VAL A 160 -15.98 -20.72 19.43
C VAL A 160 -15.29 -20.04 18.26
N ARG A 161 -15.22 -18.71 18.29
CA ARG A 161 -14.47 -17.93 17.30
C ARG A 161 -12.99 -17.96 17.67
N LEU A 162 -12.19 -18.62 16.84
CA LEU A 162 -10.73 -18.60 16.93
C LEU A 162 -10.17 -17.79 15.76
N SER A 163 -9.03 -17.12 15.97
CA SER A 163 -8.35 -16.33 14.96
C SER A 163 -6.86 -16.62 14.91
N ILE A 164 -6.27 -16.52 13.72
CA ILE A 164 -4.84 -16.67 13.50
C ILE A 164 -4.35 -15.80 12.35
N ASP A 165 -3.18 -15.19 12.50
CA ASP A 165 -2.51 -14.48 11.41
C ASP A 165 -1.75 -15.47 10.54
N SER A 166 -2.17 -15.62 9.28
CA SER A 166 -1.54 -16.53 8.31
C SER A 166 -1.76 -16.01 6.89
N VAL A 167 -1.23 -16.74 5.91
CA VAL A 167 -1.73 -16.76 4.53
C VAL A 167 -2.17 -18.19 4.26
N ALA A 168 -3.25 -18.40 3.52
CA ALA A 168 -3.70 -19.75 3.21
C ALA A 168 -2.72 -20.47 2.26
N PHE A 169 -2.41 -21.72 2.59
CA PHE A 169 -1.68 -22.68 1.77
C PHE A 169 -2.61 -23.81 1.34
N GLN A 170 -2.34 -24.44 0.20
CA GLN A 170 -2.92 -25.74 -0.13
C GLN A 170 -1.99 -26.52 -1.06
N GLU A 171 -2.15 -27.83 -1.10
CA GLU A 171 -1.48 -28.67 -2.09
C GLU A 171 -2.19 -28.56 -3.45
N GLN A 172 -1.40 -28.57 -4.53
CA GLN A 172 -1.90 -28.64 -5.90
C GLN A 172 -2.66 -29.94 -6.15
N ASP A 173 -3.88 -29.79 -6.65
CA ASP A 173 -4.62 -30.88 -7.25
C ASP A 173 -4.20 -31.04 -8.72
N ARG A 174 -3.32 -32.00 -9.02
CA ARG A 174 -2.82 -32.25 -10.38
C ARG A 174 -3.91 -32.53 -11.42
N VAL A 175 -5.13 -32.85 -11.00
CA VAL A 175 -6.26 -33.08 -11.91
C VAL A 175 -6.89 -31.76 -12.34
N LEU A 176 -7.04 -30.80 -11.42
CA LEU A 176 -7.80 -29.56 -11.61
C LEU A 176 -6.97 -28.28 -11.67
N SER A 177 -5.72 -28.33 -11.18
CA SER A 177 -4.90 -27.16 -11.00
C SER A 177 -3.45 -27.38 -11.45
N ALA A 178 -2.80 -26.28 -11.83
CA ALA A 178 -1.36 -26.20 -12.03
C ALA A 178 -0.69 -25.64 -10.78
N CYS A 179 0.63 -25.80 -10.63
CA CYS A 179 1.41 -25.12 -9.58
C CYS A 179 1.17 -23.60 -9.61
N ALA A 180 1.12 -23.02 -10.81
CA ALA A 180 0.77 -21.63 -11.05
C ALA A 180 -0.63 -21.24 -10.53
N THR A 181 -1.62 -22.14 -10.61
CA THR A 181 -2.96 -21.91 -10.05
C THR A 181 -2.88 -21.77 -8.53
N THR A 182 -2.18 -22.70 -7.86
CA THR A 182 -2.00 -22.66 -6.40
C THR A 182 -1.22 -21.42 -5.97
N ALA A 183 -0.26 -20.96 -6.77
CA ALA A 183 0.47 -19.73 -6.53
C ALA A 183 -0.42 -18.47 -6.70
N ILE A 184 -1.28 -18.43 -7.73
CA ILE A 184 -2.28 -17.36 -7.87
C ILE A 184 -3.20 -17.36 -6.65
N TRP A 185 -3.78 -18.51 -6.31
CA TRP A 185 -4.70 -18.64 -5.18
C TRP A 185 -4.06 -18.16 -3.87
N SER A 186 -2.84 -18.61 -3.56
CA SER A 186 -2.12 -18.20 -2.34
C SER A 186 -1.82 -16.69 -2.34
N SER A 187 -1.50 -16.14 -3.51
CA SER A 187 -1.29 -14.69 -3.67
C SER A 187 -2.59 -13.91 -3.46
N LEU A 188 -3.74 -14.38 -3.96
CA LEU A 188 -5.04 -13.74 -3.69
C LEU A 188 -5.38 -13.75 -2.19
N HIS A 189 -5.04 -14.81 -1.48
CA HIS A 189 -5.19 -14.93 -0.02
C HIS A 189 -4.28 -13.97 0.76
N ALA A 190 -3.12 -13.62 0.22
CA ALA A 190 -2.17 -12.69 0.83
C ALA A 190 -2.52 -11.21 0.60
N LEU A 191 -3.36 -10.88 -0.39
CA LEU A 191 -3.78 -9.49 -0.62
C LEU A 191 -4.66 -9.00 0.53
N SER A 192 -4.21 -7.92 1.19
CA SER A 192 -4.85 -7.38 2.40
C SER A 192 -6.30 -6.96 2.18
N TRP A 193 -6.63 -6.43 1.00
CA TRP A 193 -7.97 -5.95 0.64
C TRP A 193 -8.89 -7.02 0.04
N SER A 194 -8.38 -8.19 -0.34
CA SER A 194 -9.20 -9.26 -0.94
C SER A 194 -10.03 -9.93 0.14
N ASN A 195 -11.35 -10.07 0.00
CA ASN A 195 -12.13 -10.81 0.99
C ASN A 195 -11.89 -12.31 0.82
N VAL A 196 -11.56 -13.02 1.91
CA VAL A 196 -11.26 -14.47 1.88
C VAL A 196 -12.43 -15.28 1.30
N ARG A 197 -13.67 -14.81 1.49
CA ARG A 197 -14.88 -15.47 0.97
C ARG A 197 -15.08 -15.29 -0.52
N ASP A 198 -14.49 -14.25 -1.12
CA ASP A 198 -14.70 -13.90 -2.53
C ASP A 198 -13.59 -14.50 -3.42
N ILE A 199 -12.56 -15.10 -2.82
CA ILE A 199 -11.47 -15.77 -3.57
C ILE A 199 -12.02 -17.02 -4.27
N PRO A 200 -11.79 -17.19 -5.58
CA PRO A 200 -12.25 -18.34 -6.36
C PRO A 200 -11.50 -19.63 -6.00
N SER A 201 -12.08 -20.78 -6.34
CA SER A 201 -11.42 -22.09 -6.17
C SER A 201 -10.25 -22.25 -7.15
N CYS A 202 -9.41 -23.27 -6.93
CA CYS A 202 -8.33 -23.60 -7.86
C CYS A 202 -8.86 -24.05 -9.23
N GLY A 203 -9.98 -24.78 -9.27
CA GLY A 203 -10.66 -25.15 -10.50
C GLY A 203 -11.09 -23.91 -11.30
N ASP A 204 -11.71 -22.93 -10.64
CA ASP A 204 -12.16 -21.68 -11.27
C ASP A 204 -10.99 -20.84 -11.81
N ILE A 205 -9.93 -20.67 -11.02
CA ILE A 205 -8.72 -19.95 -11.45
C ILE A 205 -8.13 -20.61 -12.70
N THR A 206 -8.09 -21.94 -12.73
CA THR A 206 -7.57 -22.69 -13.88
C THR A 206 -8.47 -22.53 -15.09
N ALA A 207 -9.79 -22.60 -14.93
CA ALA A 207 -10.75 -22.37 -16.01
C ALA A 207 -10.62 -20.94 -16.59
N ASN A 208 -10.51 -19.93 -15.72
CA ASN A 208 -10.32 -18.53 -16.09
C ASN A 208 -9.01 -18.29 -16.87
N ALA A 209 -7.96 -19.05 -16.54
CA ALA A 209 -6.67 -18.99 -17.22
C ALA A 209 -6.71 -19.59 -18.65
N ILE A 210 -7.57 -20.59 -18.91
CA ILE A 210 -7.60 -21.36 -20.16
C ILE A 210 -8.65 -20.83 -21.15
N ASN A 211 -9.87 -20.51 -20.70
CA ASN A 211 -11.07 -20.31 -21.53
C ASN A 211 -10.97 -19.25 -22.67
N HIS A 212 -9.93 -18.41 -22.67
CA HIS A 212 -9.77 -17.31 -23.63
C HIS A 212 -8.45 -17.31 -24.40
N VAL A 213 -7.65 -18.40 -24.33
CA VAL A 213 -6.36 -18.50 -25.04
C VAL A 213 -6.51 -19.35 -26.31
N ALA A 214 -6.29 -18.75 -27.48
CA ALA A 214 -6.30 -19.45 -28.75
C ALA A 214 -5.24 -20.58 -28.77
N GLY A 215 -5.65 -21.79 -29.14
CA GLY A 215 -4.78 -22.98 -29.12
C GLY A 215 -4.63 -23.64 -27.75
N SER A 216 -5.30 -23.15 -26.71
CA SER A 216 -5.38 -23.87 -25.44
C SER A 216 -6.31 -25.09 -25.58
N SER A 217 -5.83 -26.24 -25.14
CA SER A 217 -6.66 -27.44 -25.08
C SER A 217 -7.56 -27.37 -23.86
N ASN A 218 -8.89 -27.42 -24.05
CA ASN A 218 -9.92 -27.58 -23.01
C ASN A 218 -9.87 -28.96 -22.31
N ARG A 219 -8.69 -29.51 -22.05
CA ARG A 219 -8.53 -30.86 -21.53
C ARG A 219 -7.78 -30.80 -20.21
N PHE A 220 -8.52 -31.01 -19.12
CA PHE A 220 -7.95 -31.64 -17.94
C PHE A 220 -7.40 -33.02 -18.35
N PRO A 221 -6.20 -33.43 -17.89
CA PRO A 221 -5.27 -32.73 -16.98
C PRO A 221 -4.43 -31.64 -17.66
N ASN A 222 -4.12 -30.57 -16.91
CA ASN A 222 -3.43 -29.39 -17.44
C ASN A 222 -1.89 -29.49 -17.28
N ASN A 223 -1.11 -29.22 -18.33
CA ASN A 223 0.35 -29.35 -18.35
C ASN A 223 1.10 -28.14 -17.71
N GLY A 224 0.45 -27.42 -16.79
CA GLY A 224 0.94 -26.15 -16.24
C GLY A 224 0.29 -24.90 -16.88
N LEU A 225 0.55 -23.72 -16.32
CA LEU A 225 0.13 -22.44 -16.91
C LEU A 225 1.35 -21.65 -17.38
N THR A 226 1.28 -21.13 -18.60
CA THR A 226 2.25 -20.16 -19.11
C THR A 226 2.09 -18.80 -18.40
N ASN A 227 3.13 -17.96 -18.45
CA ASN A 227 3.03 -16.59 -17.93
C ASN A 227 1.82 -15.84 -18.48
N LYS A 228 1.48 -15.98 -19.77
CA LYS A 228 0.29 -15.33 -20.37
C LYS A 228 -1.01 -15.78 -19.70
N GLN A 229 -1.13 -17.06 -19.35
CA GLN A 229 -2.30 -17.61 -18.67
C GLN A 229 -2.36 -17.15 -17.20
N ILE A 230 -1.22 -17.03 -16.51
CA ILE A 230 -1.16 -16.46 -15.15
C ILE A 230 -1.66 -15.01 -15.17
N LEU A 231 -1.13 -14.18 -16.07
CA LEU A 231 -1.54 -12.78 -16.20
C LEU A 231 -3.04 -12.68 -16.53
N ARG A 232 -3.55 -13.54 -17.41
CA ARG A 232 -4.97 -13.58 -17.75
C ARG A 232 -5.86 -13.94 -16.55
N ALA A 233 -5.45 -14.90 -15.72
CA ALA A 233 -6.21 -15.22 -14.51
C ALA A 233 -6.32 -14.00 -13.59
N LEU A 234 -5.21 -13.25 -13.40
CA LEU A 234 -5.21 -12.02 -12.61
C LEU A 234 -6.09 -10.91 -13.23
N ASP A 235 -6.16 -10.81 -14.56
CA ASP A 235 -7.06 -9.87 -15.24
C ASP A 235 -8.54 -10.19 -14.97
N VAL A 236 -8.92 -11.47 -14.93
CA VAL A 236 -10.29 -11.92 -14.62
C VAL A 236 -10.67 -11.56 -13.18
N GLU A 237 -9.72 -11.67 -12.25
CA GLU A 237 -9.88 -11.19 -10.86
C GLU A 237 -9.91 -9.64 -10.73
N GLY A 238 -9.80 -8.92 -11.86
CA GLY A 238 -9.84 -7.46 -11.89
C GLY A 238 -8.61 -6.80 -11.28
N LEU A 239 -7.48 -7.50 -11.22
CA LEU A 239 -6.21 -6.99 -10.70
C LEU A 239 -5.37 -6.37 -11.81
N ARG A 240 -4.44 -5.48 -11.43
CA ARG A 240 -3.33 -5.09 -12.31
C ARG A 240 -2.12 -5.96 -11.96
N HIS A 241 -1.38 -6.37 -12.98
CA HIS A 241 -0.21 -7.19 -12.79
C HIS A 241 1.02 -6.51 -13.40
N HIS A 242 2.13 -6.56 -12.68
CA HIS A 242 3.43 -6.10 -13.19
C HIS A 242 4.36 -7.30 -13.31
N ARG A 243 5.00 -7.46 -14.47
CA ARG A 243 5.96 -8.54 -14.71
C ARG A 243 7.36 -7.96 -14.82
N VAL A 244 8.29 -8.54 -14.08
CA VAL A 244 9.72 -8.26 -14.16
C VAL A 244 10.44 -9.51 -14.63
N ASP A 245 11.29 -9.36 -15.64
CA ASP A 245 12.18 -10.42 -16.10
C ASP A 245 13.42 -10.48 -15.19
N VAL A 246 13.75 -11.66 -14.69
CA VAL A 246 14.83 -11.86 -13.71
C VAL A 246 16.15 -12.27 -14.37
N HIS A 247 16.15 -12.67 -15.65
CA HIS A 247 17.31 -13.29 -16.30
C HIS A 247 18.61 -12.47 -16.18
N ASN A 248 18.52 -11.14 -16.27
CA ASN A 248 19.68 -10.24 -16.24
C ASN A 248 19.78 -9.40 -14.95
N LEU A 249 19.07 -9.80 -13.88
CA LEU A 249 19.11 -9.07 -12.62
C LEU A 249 20.22 -9.59 -11.71
N SER A 250 21.01 -8.68 -11.16
CA SER A 250 21.87 -9.02 -10.02
C SER A 250 21.01 -9.41 -8.81
N ILE A 251 21.60 -10.18 -7.90
CA ILE A 251 20.96 -10.56 -6.64
C ILE A 251 20.43 -9.35 -5.86
N ASP A 252 21.15 -8.21 -5.86
CA ASP A 252 20.72 -7.00 -5.15
C ASP A 252 19.51 -6.33 -5.79
N VAL A 253 19.47 -6.26 -7.13
CA VAL A 253 18.31 -5.69 -7.84
C VAL A 253 17.09 -6.60 -7.67
N PHE A 254 17.29 -7.92 -7.77
CA PHE A 254 16.24 -8.91 -7.49
C PHE A 254 15.69 -8.73 -6.07
N MET A 255 16.56 -8.71 -5.06
CA MET A 255 16.14 -8.55 -3.67
C MET A 255 15.47 -7.20 -3.40
N ARG A 256 15.97 -6.09 -3.97
CA ARG A 256 15.29 -4.78 -3.86
C ARG A 256 13.87 -4.84 -4.46
N SER A 257 13.70 -5.45 -5.63
CA SER A 257 12.39 -5.63 -6.23
C SER A 257 11.45 -6.45 -5.34
N ILE A 258 11.92 -7.58 -4.78
CA ILE A 258 11.15 -8.39 -3.82
C ILE A 258 10.74 -7.54 -2.60
N ARG A 259 11.69 -6.81 -2.01
CA ARG A 259 11.50 -5.96 -0.83
C ARG A 259 10.41 -4.93 -1.04
N TYR A 260 10.50 -4.15 -2.13
CA TYR A 260 9.58 -3.04 -2.36
C TYR A 260 8.13 -3.51 -2.50
N HIS A 261 7.89 -4.65 -3.14
CA HIS A 261 6.54 -5.18 -3.28
C HIS A 261 6.03 -5.78 -1.97
N LEU A 262 6.83 -6.56 -1.25
CA LEU A 262 6.40 -7.17 0.02
C LEU A 262 6.22 -6.12 1.13
N ASP A 263 7.09 -5.11 1.21
CA ASP A 263 6.94 -3.96 2.13
C ASP A 263 5.71 -3.10 1.79
N SER A 264 5.19 -3.24 0.57
CA SER A 264 3.92 -2.65 0.14
C SER A 264 2.69 -3.50 0.42
N GLY A 265 2.84 -4.66 1.05
CA GLY A 265 1.75 -5.61 1.26
C GLY A 265 1.33 -6.35 -0.02
N LEU A 266 2.18 -6.40 -1.05
CA LEU A 266 1.90 -7.07 -2.32
C LEU A 266 2.63 -8.41 -2.40
N PRO A 267 1.91 -9.55 -2.48
CA PRO A 267 2.52 -10.85 -2.68
C PRO A 267 3.12 -10.96 -4.08
N ILE A 268 4.03 -11.91 -4.27
CA ILE A 268 4.73 -12.10 -5.53
C ILE A 268 4.55 -13.53 -6.01
N ILE A 269 4.16 -13.70 -7.27
CA ILE A 269 4.21 -14.98 -7.95
C ILE A 269 5.56 -15.07 -8.65
N LEU A 270 6.39 -16.02 -8.21
CA LEU A 270 7.72 -16.27 -8.77
C LEU A 270 7.63 -17.44 -9.76
N GLY A 271 7.81 -17.14 -11.03
CA GLY A 271 8.04 -18.16 -12.07
C GLY A 271 9.50 -18.57 -12.06
N ALA A 272 9.78 -19.87 -12.09
CA ALA A 272 11.13 -20.42 -11.98
C ALA A 272 11.27 -21.74 -12.74
N GLU A 273 12.51 -22.16 -12.97
CA GLU A 273 12.86 -23.47 -13.49
C GLU A 273 13.52 -24.32 -12.40
N ILE A 274 13.18 -25.61 -12.33
CA ILE A 274 13.70 -26.54 -11.33
C ILE A 274 14.80 -27.40 -11.93
N TYR A 275 15.90 -27.55 -11.21
CA TYR A 275 17.00 -28.45 -11.57
C TYR A 275 17.29 -29.40 -10.42
N SER A 276 17.53 -30.68 -10.71
CA SER A 276 18.01 -31.64 -9.73
C SER A 276 19.52 -31.54 -9.58
N ILE A 277 19.99 -31.65 -8.34
CA ILE A 277 21.41 -31.72 -7.99
C ILE A 277 21.89 -33.16 -8.16
N GLY A 278 23.02 -33.32 -8.87
CA GLY A 278 23.69 -34.59 -9.17
C GLY A 278 25.09 -34.29 -9.74
N ASP A 279 25.71 -35.22 -10.47
CA ASP A 279 27.01 -34.97 -11.12
C ASP A 279 26.95 -33.79 -12.12
N GLU A 280 25.80 -33.62 -12.78
CA GLU A 280 25.45 -32.45 -13.58
C GLU A 280 24.04 -31.96 -13.19
N LEU A 281 23.82 -30.65 -13.24
CA LEU A 281 22.51 -30.05 -13.00
C LEU A 281 21.54 -30.41 -14.14
N LYS A 282 20.53 -31.22 -13.82
CA LYS A 282 19.55 -31.70 -14.79
C LYS A 282 18.24 -30.94 -14.66
N HIS A 283 17.79 -30.36 -15.77
CA HIS A 283 16.51 -29.67 -15.86
C HIS A 283 15.34 -30.63 -15.60
N ILE A 284 14.46 -30.27 -14.66
CA ILE A 284 13.24 -31.02 -14.32
C ILE A 284 12.01 -30.41 -15.01
N GLY A 285 11.89 -29.08 -14.97
CA GLY A 285 10.76 -28.35 -15.56
C GLY A 285 10.42 -27.06 -14.82
N GLY A 286 9.45 -26.33 -15.38
CA GLY A 286 8.99 -25.06 -14.86
C GLY A 286 8.13 -25.19 -13.61
N HIS A 287 8.19 -24.18 -12.75
CA HIS A 287 7.47 -24.09 -11.49
C HIS A 287 7.02 -22.66 -11.19
N ALA A 288 5.96 -22.54 -10.38
CA ALA A 288 5.48 -21.25 -9.92
C ALA A 288 5.13 -21.34 -8.43
N VAL A 289 5.65 -20.39 -7.65
CA VAL A 289 5.49 -20.33 -6.19
C VAL A 289 5.02 -18.94 -5.76
N SER A 290 4.38 -18.84 -4.60
CA SER A 290 4.08 -17.53 -4.00
C SER A 290 5.16 -17.15 -3.02
N VAL A 291 5.83 -16.03 -3.24
CA VAL A 291 6.72 -15.41 -2.27
C VAL A 291 5.89 -14.49 -1.39
N LEU A 292 5.92 -14.76 -0.10
CA LEU A 292 5.15 -14.06 0.92
C LEU A 292 6.04 -13.31 1.90
N GLY A 293 7.35 -13.53 1.85
CA GLY A 293 8.26 -12.85 2.74
C GLY A 293 9.71 -13.00 2.35
N TYR A 294 10.57 -12.31 3.09
CA TYR A 294 12.00 -12.31 2.86
C TYR A 294 12.78 -12.00 4.14
N ASN A 295 14.07 -12.30 4.11
CA ASN A 295 15.04 -11.97 5.15
C ASN A 295 15.99 -10.86 4.65
N ARG A 296 16.05 -9.74 5.38
CA ARG A 296 16.87 -8.54 5.13
C ARG A 296 18.35 -8.73 5.44
N SER A 297 18.73 -9.79 6.15
CA SER A 297 20.13 -10.07 6.50
C SER A 297 20.99 -10.22 5.25
N GLU A 298 21.96 -9.33 5.06
CA GLU A 298 22.86 -9.35 3.90
C GLU A 298 23.64 -10.68 3.79
N ASN A 299 24.04 -11.24 4.94
CA ASN A 299 24.79 -12.50 5.01
C ASN A 299 23.93 -13.76 4.89
N ARG A 300 22.59 -13.65 4.97
CA ARG A 300 21.65 -14.79 5.06
C ARG A 300 20.36 -14.53 4.29
N ARG A 301 20.52 -14.07 3.05
CA ARG A 301 19.40 -13.73 2.16
C ARG A 301 18.55 -14.97 1.93
N SER A 302 17.25 -14.85 2.19
CA SER A 302 16.29 -15.93 1.98
C SER A 302 14.91 -15.37 1.70
N LEU A 303 14.10 -16.15 0.99
CA LEU A 303 12.70 -15.90 0.72
C LEU A 303 11.85 -16.89 1.52
N TYR A 304 10.65 -16.47 1.92
CA TYR A 304 9.63 -17.33 2.51
C TYR A 304 8.51 -17.53 1.50
N ILE A 305 8.31 -18.78 1.07
CA ILE A 305 7.44 -19.11 -0.05
C ILE A 305 6.39 -20.15 0.33
N HIS A 306 5.24 -20.10 -0.34
CA HIS A 306 4.32 -21.24 -0.43
C HIS A 306 4.71 -22.04 -1.68
N ASP A 307 5.22 -23.25 -1.48
CA ASP A 307 5.49 -24.23 -2.55
C ASP A 307 4.59 -25.44 -2.30
N ASP A 308 3.70 -25.74 -3.24
CA ASP A 308 2.73 -26.84 -3.19
C ASP A 308 3.37 -28.22 -3.07
N ARG A 309 4.64 -28.37 -3.45
CA ARG A 309 5.43 -29.60 -3.31
C ARG A 309 6.09 -29.72 -1.93
N VAL A 310 6.04 -28.66 -1.11
CA VAL A 310 6.75 -28.59 0.18
C VAL A 310 5.82 -28.23 1.31
N GLY A 311 5.26 -27.03 1.33
CA GLY A 311 4.46 -26.56 2.44
C GLY A 311 4.41 -25.04 2.58
N PRO A 312 3.71 -24.57 3.63
CA PRO A 312 3.58 -23.14 3.94
C PRO A 312 4.89 -22.54 4.45
N PHE A 313 5.12 -21.27 4.12
CA PHE A 313 6.27 -20.47 4.55
C PHE A 313 7.64 -21.16 4.46
N ALA A 314 7.84 -22.00 3.44
CA ALA A 314 9.10 -22.68 3.17
C ALA A 314 10.22 -21.67 2.93
N ARG A 315 11.36 -21.88 3.60
CA ARG A 315 12.52 -21.01 3.47
C ARG A 315 13.36 -21.42 2.26
N ALA A 316 13.48 -20.51 1.31
CA ALA A 316 14.36 -20.62 0.15
C ALA A 316 15.58 -19.71 0.32
N ALA A 317 16.75 -20.29 0.62
CA ALA A 317 18.00 -19.55 0.77
C ALA A 317 18.58 -19.17 -0.60
N ILE A 318 19.20 -18.00 -0.71
CA ILE A 318 19.92 -17.61 -1.93
C ILE A 318 21.37 -18.08 -1.82
N GLN A 319 21.85 -18.79 -2.83
CA GLN A 319 23.21 -19.32 -2.86
C GLN A 319 23.86 -19.15 -4.24
N PRO A 320 25.20 -19.06 -4.31
CA PRO A 320 25.93 -19.10 -5.58
C PRO A 320 25.61 -20.38 -6.37
N LEU A 321 25.42 -20.25 -7.68
CA LEU A 321 25.19 -21.40 -8.55
C LEU A 321 26.43 -22.30 -8.64
N SER A 322 27.63 -21.71 -8.49
CA SER A 322 28.91 -22.41 -8.48
C SER A 322 29.01 -23.53 -7.45
N ASP A 323 28.21 -23.48 -6.38
CA ASP A 323 28.24 -24.45 -5.29
C ASP A 323 27.57 -25.79 -5.69
N PHE A 324 26.83 -25.81 -6.80
CA PHE A 324 26.03 -26.97 -7.24
C PHE A 324 26.43 -27.55 -8.60
N GLY A 325 27.23 -26.83 -9.38
CA GLY A 325 27.70 -27.25 -10.71
C GLY A 325 27.39 -26.25 -11.82
N GLU A 326 27.83 -26.57 -13.04
CA GLU A 326 27.65 -25.70 -14.21
C GLU A 326 26.34 -26.00 -14.96
N ILE A 327 25.65 -24.95 -15.41
CA ILE A 327 24.54 -25.04 -16.37
C ILE A 327 25.03 -24.46 -17.71
N LYS A 328 24.97 -25.26 -18.77
CA LYS A 328 25.39 -24.88 -20.13
C LYS A 328 24.68 -23.63 -20.68
N ASP A 329 23.46 -23.35 -20.20
CA ASP A 329 22.65 -22.16 -20.53
C ASP A 329 22.13 -21.47 -19.25
N HIS A 330 23.03 -20.99 -18.41
CA HIS A 330 22.65 -20.24 -17.19
C HIS A 330 22.12 -18.82 -17.49
N LYS A 331 22.14 -18.38 -18.77
CA LYS A 331 21.70 -17.05 -19.24
C LYS A 331 22.27 -15.89 -18.41
N GLY A 332 23.52 -16.02 -17.96
CA GLY A 332 24.20 -14.99 -17.17
C GLY A 332 23.85 -14.95 -15.68
N ARG A 333 23.12 -15.94 -15.14
CA ARG A 333 22.83 -16.06 -13.70
C ARG A 333 23.91 -16.85 -12.97
N ASP A 334 24.44 -16.29 -11.89
CA ASP A 334 25.45 -16.86 -11.00
C ASP A 334 24.89 -17.23 -9.62
N TRP A 335 23.57 -17.14 -9.42
CA TRP A 335 22.88 -17.44 -8.16
C TRP A 335 21.60 -18.25 -8.37
N CYS A 336 21.17 -18.97 -7.34
CA CYS A 336 19.97 -19.78 -7.32
C CYS A 336 19.26 -19.73 -5.95
N LEU A 337 18.05 -20.29 -5.89
CA LEU A 337 17.29 -20.49 -4.66
C LEU A 337 17.33 -21.96 -4.24
N VAL A 338 17.54 -22.20 -2.96
CA VAL A 338 17.69 -23.53 -2.37
C VAL A 338 16.69 -23.69 -1.24
N LEU A 339 15.78 -24.66 -1.38
CA LEU A 339 14.79 -24.97 -0.36
C LEU A 339 15.44 -25.65 0.83
N GLN A 340 15.27 -25.08 2.02
CA GLN A 340 15.77 -25.66 3.25
C GLN A 340 14.70 -26.55 3.89
N ARG A 341 15.09 -27.77 4.28
CA ARG A 341 14.20 -28.75 4.91
C ARG A 341 14.89 -29.40 6.11
N LYS A 342 14.09 -29.83 7.08
CA LYS A 342 14.53 -30.70 8.17
C LYS A 342 14.01 -32.12 7.97
N ASP A 343 14.77 -33.11 8.43
CA ASP A 343 14.29 -34.47 8.57
C ASP A 343 13.42 -34.64 9.83
N ASP A 344 13.01 -35.87 10.12
CA ASP A 344 12.15 -36.22 11.26
C ASP A 344 12.85 -36.07 12.61
N GLU A 345 14.18 -36.01 12.61
CA GLU A 345 15.02 -35.81 13.79
C GLU A 345 15.33 -34.33 14.03
N GLY A 346 14.83 -33.45 13.14
CA GLY A 346 15.03 -32.00 13.20
C GLY A 346 16.36 -31.53 12.60
N ASN A 347 17.14 -32.43 11.98
CA ASN A 347 18.41 -32.08 11.34
C ASN A 347 18.17 -31.46 9.97
N TRP A 348 19.02 -30.49 9.59
CA TRP A 348 18.98 -29.91 8.25
C TRP A 348 19.41 -30.94 7.20
N VAL A 349 18.65 -31.04 6.13
CA VAL A 349 18.92 -31.95 5.01
C VAL A 349 19.56 -31.18 3.87
N GLU A 350 20.58 -31.77 3.25
CA GLU A 350 21.19 -31.23 2.04
C GLU A 350 20.16 -31.09 0.91
N PRO A 351 20.22 -30.01 0.13
CA PRO A 351 19.28 -29.79 -0.95
C PRO A 351 19.49 -30.83 -2.06
N HIS A 352 18.40 -31.34 -2.61
CA HIS A 352 18.41 -32.23 -3.78
C HIS A 352 18.02 -31.50 -5.08
N GLN A 353 17.53 -30.25 -4.97
CA GLN A 353 17.05 -29.44 -6.06
C GLN A 353 17.38 -27.97 -5.83
N ILE A 354 17.59 -27.25 -6.93
CA ILE A 354 17.66 -25.79 -6.97
C ILE A 354 16.48 -25.22 -7.77
N ILE A 355 16.10 -24.00 -7.41
CA ILE A 355 15.07 -23.20 -8.08
C ILE A 355 15.78 -22.02 -8.75
N MET A 356 15.63 -21.89 -10.06
CA MET A 356 16.20 -20.82 -10.87
C MET A 356 15.13 -19.80 -11.23
N PRO A 357 15.08 -18.62 -10.58
CA PRO A 357 14.06 -17.61 -10.84
C PRO A 357 14.09 -17.07 -12.28
N GLU A 358 12.93 -17.02 -12.94
CA GLU A 358 12.79 -16.49 -14.29
C GLU A 358 12.00 -15.19 -14.36
N SER A 359 10.94 -15.07 -13.56
CA SER A 359 10.11 -13.86 -13.56
C SER A 359 9.42 -13.62 -12.23
N ILE A 360 9.25 -12.34 -11.92
CA ILE A 360 8.43 -11.84 -10.82
C ILE A 360 7.13 -11.34 -11.44
N ILE A 361 5.99 -11.82 -10.95
CA ILE A 361 4.66 -11.32 -11.30
C ILE A 361 4.01 -10.80 -10.03
N VAL A 362 3.67 -9.51 -10.02
CA VAL A 362 3.10 -8.85 -8.83
C VAL A 362 1.64 -8.49 -9.09
N PRO A 363 0.66 -9.18 -8.48
CA PRO A 363 -0.72 -8.73 -8.44
C PRO A 363 -0.85 -7.47 -7.58
N SER A 364 -1.61 -6.49 -8.07
CA SER A 364 -1.81 -5.21 -7.43
C SER A 364 -3.20 -4.65 -7.71
N HIS A 365 -3.58 -3.61 -6.96
CA HIS A 365 -4.86 -2.96 -7.13
C HIS A 365 -5.02 -2.40 -8.56
N LYS A 366 -6.23 -2.45 -9.13
CA LYS A 366 -6.50 -2.08 -10.54
C LYS A 366 -6.10 -0.67 -10.98
N LYS A 367 -5.92 0.22 -10.01
CA LYS A 367 -5.48 1.60 -10.21
C LYS A 367 -3.97 1.76 -10.17
N ASN A 368 -3.19 0.77 -9.73
CA ASN A 368 -1.73 0.81 -9.78
C ASN A 368 -1.24 0.49 -11.20
N ARG A 369 -0.98 1.52 -11.99
CA ARG A 369 -0.61 1.44 -13.41
C ARG A 369 0.89 1.58 -13.65
N ILE A 370 1.61 2.20 -12.72
CA ILE A 370 3.05 2.45 -12.83
C ILE A 370 3.85 1.29 -12.24
N PRO A 371 4.68 0.60 -13.04
CA PRO A 371 5.61 -0.40 -12.51
C PRO A 371 6.67 0.21 -11.60
N GLU A 372 7.08 -0.53 -10.56
CA GLU A 372 8.10 -0.11 -9.59
C GLU A 372 9.41 0.37 -10.24
N PHE A 373 9.84 -0.25 -11.35
CA PHE A 373 11.13 0.06 -11.95
C PHE A 373 11.24 1.50 -12.44
N TYR A 374 10.13 2.17 -12.79
CA TYR A 374 10.16 3.61 -13.12
C TYR A 374 10.61 4.44 -11.91
N ILE A 375 10.14 4.06 -10.72
CA ILE A 375 10.45 4.74 -9.46
C ILE A 375 11.90 4.47 -9.08
N ARG A 376 12.32 3.21 -9.12
CA ARG A 376 13.70 2.81 -8.82
C ARG A 376 14.71 3.43 -9.77
N ASN A 377 14.45 3.41 -11.08
CA ASN A 377 15.32 4.03 -12.07
C ASN A 377 15.44 5.55 -11.82
N THR A 378 14.36 6.23 -11.42
CA THR A 378 14.40 7.65 -11.05
C THR A 378 15.27 7.89 -9.81
N CYS A 379 15.14 7.04 -8.78
CA CYS A 379 15.93 7.13 -7.56
C CYS A 379 17.42 6.79 -7.82
N ASP A 380 17.69 5.77 -8.63
CA ASP A 380 19.04 5.40 -9.08
C ASP A 380 19.68 6.56 -9.89
N CYS A 381 18.90 7.30 -10.70
CA CYS A 381 19.37 8.53 -11.36
C CYS A 381 19.75 9.63 -10.35
N ILE A 382 18.97 9.83 -9.29
CA ILE A 382 19.28 10.81 -8.23
C ILE A 382 20.61 10.45 -7.56
N LEU A 383 20.79 9.19 -7.15
CA LEU A 383 22.03 8.73 -6.51
C LEU A 383 23.23 8.82 -7.46
N SER A 384 23.07 8.40 -8.73
CA SER A 384 24.13 8.49 -9.74
C SER A 384 24.59 9.94 -9.97
N THR A 385 23.64 10.88 -9.99
CA THR A 385 23.93 12.31 -10.10
C THR A 385 24.70 12.83 -8.89
N PHE A 386 24.30 12.38 -7.69
CA PHE A 386 24.98 12.73 -6.46
C PHE A 386 26.41 12.17 -6.39
N ASP A 387 26.62 10.93 -6.84
CA ASP A 387 27.94 10.31 -6.91
C ASP A 387 28.86 11.00 -7.91
N ALA A 388 28.33 11.41 -9.07
CA ALA A 388 29.06 12.22 -10.03
C ALA A 388 29.50 13.57 -9.44
N PHE A 389 28.62 14.20 -8.65
CA PHE A 389 28.94 15.42 -7.92
C PHE A 389 30.04 15.22 -6.85
N LYS A 390 29.97 14.12 -6.08
CA LYS A 390 31.02 13.74 -5.12
C LYS A 390 32.38 13.61 -5.79
N LYS A 391 32.46 12.84 -6.89
CA LYS A 391 33.71 12.67 -7.67
C LYS A 391 34.24 14.01 -8.19
N ALA A 392 33.37 14.90 -8.64
CA ALA A 392 33.77 16.23 -9.10
C ALA A 392 34.30 17.13 -7.97
N LEU A 393 33.83 16.97 -6.73
CA LEU A 393 34.38 17.64 -5.56
C LEU A 393 35.74 17.06 -5.15
N GLU A 394 35.87 15.74 -5.16
CA GLU A 394 37.13 15.04 -4.82
C GLU A 394 38.26 15.47 -5.74
N ASN A 395 37.98 15.59 -7.05
CA ASN A 395 38.91 16.13 -8.04
C ASN A 395 39.34 17.59 -7.77
N LYS A 396 38.58 18.33 -6.96
CA LYS A 396 38.89 19.70 -6.51
C LYS A 396 39.47 19.75 -5.09
N GLY A 397 39.85 18.61 -4.51
CA GLY A 397 40.40 18.51 -3.16
C GLY A 397 39.37 18.74 -2.05
N LYS A 398 38.06 18.58 -2.35
CA LYS A 398 36.97 18.67 -1.37
C LYS A 398 36.27 17.32 -1.27
N SER A 399 35.71 16.98 -0.11
CA SER A 399 34.91 15.76 0.04
C SER A 399 33.50 16.13 0.53
N ALA A 400 32.49 15.39 0.08
CA ALA A 400 31.15 15.44 0.66
C ALA A 400 30.94 14.17 1.50
N SER A 401 30.83 14.33 2.81
CA SER A 401 30.71 13.21 3.75
C SER A 401 29.33 12.56 3.77
N GLN A 402 28.32 13.19 3.18
CA GLN A 402 26.93 12.75 3.29
C GLN A 402 26.66 11.56 2.36
N GLU A 403 26.02 10.52 2.87
CA GLU A 403 25.56 9.36 2.10
C GLU A 403 24.04 9.34 2.02
N PHE A 404 23.52 9.04 0.83
CA PHE A 404 22.09 8.91 0.59
C PHE A 404 21.76 7.47 0.22
N ASP A 405 20.66 6.97 0.76
CA ASP A 405 20.05 5.69 0.39
C ASP A 405 18.54 5.89 0.29
N TYR A 406 17.84 4.95 -0.36
CA TYR A 406 16.39 5.02 -0.50
C TYR A 406 15.70 3.66 -0.38
N SER A 407 14.42 3.70 -0.01
CA SER A 407 13.51 2.57 -0.07
C SER A 407 12.22 2.95 -0.79
N ILE A 408 11.56 1.98 -1.42
CA ILE A 408 10.32 2.20 -2.16
C ILE A 408 9.21 1.31 -1.61
N LYS A 409 8.02 1.87 -1.46
CA LYS A 409 6.78 1.13 -1.23
C LYS A 409 5.58 1.85 -1.84
N ILE A 410 4.49 1.15 -2.11
CA ILE A 410 3.20 1.75 -2.44
C ILE A 410 2.36 1.89 -1.17
N GLU A 411 1.76 3.06 -1.00
CA GLU A 411 0.91 3.37 0.16
C GLU A 411 -0.35 4.11 -0.29
N GLN A 412 -1.39 4.07 0.54
CA GLN A 412 -2.55 4.93 0.33
C GLN A 412 -2.27 6.33 0.88
N ILE A 413 -2.86 7.34 0.23
CA ILE A 413 -2.70 8.74 0.66
C ILE A 413 -3.22 8.99 2.08
N SER A 414 -4.22 8.24 2.54
CA SER A 414 -4.67 8.27 3.94
C SER A 414 -3.54 7.94 4.90
N ASP A 415 -2.85 6.83 4.65
CA ASP A 415 -1.81 6.26 5.53
C ASP A 415 -0.58 7.18 5.54
N ILE A 416 -0.26 7.77 4.38
CA ILE A 416 0.77 8.81 4.25
C ILE A 416 0.40 10.05 5.07
N LYS A 417 -0.84 10.56 4.94
CA LYS A 417 -1.27 11.77 5.67
C LYS A 417 -1.35 11.54 7.18
N GLU A 418 -1.79 10.37 7.64
CA GLU A 418 -1.76 9.98 9.05
C GLU A 418 -0.33 9.95 9.60
N ARG A 419 0.60 9.34 8.85
CA ARG A 419 2.03 9.35 9.21
C ARG A 419 2.61 10.76 9.27
N VAL A 420 2.30 11.60 8.28
CA VAL A 420 2.76 13.00 8.23
C VAL A 420 2.20 13.81 9.39
N MET A 421 0.94 13.57 9.79
CA MET A 421 0.35 14.23 10.95
C MET A 421 1.16 13.96 12.22
N GLN A 422 1.59 12.71 12.43
CA GLN A 422 2.29 12.25 13.63
C GLN A 422 3.79 12.58 13.66
N ARG A 423 4.42 12.84 12.50
CA ARG A 423 5.88 13.10 12.40
C ARG A 423 6.22 14.58 12.34
N SER A 424 7.46 14.96 12.66
CA SER A 424 7.98 16.29 12.36
C SER A 424 8.28 16.39 10.86
N VAL A 425 7.55 17.25 10.15
CA VAL A 425 7.66 17.45 8.69
C VAL A 425 7.68 18.96 8.44
N VAL A 426 8.67 19.43 7.69
CA VAL A 426 8.91 20.85 7.42
C VAL A 426 7.74 21.45 6.63
N ASN A 427 7.32 20.79 5.56
CA ASN A 427 6.21 21.23 4.70
C ASN A 427 4.88 20.52 5.05
N LYS A 428 4.65 20.22 6.34
CA LYS A 428 3.48 19.45 6.82
C LYS A 428 2.15 19.97 6.29
N ARG A 429 1.89 21.28 6.42
CA ARG A 429 0.63 21.90 5.99
C ARG A 429 0.38 21.69 4.49
N GLN A 430 1.39 21.90 3.66
CA GLN A 430 1.31 21.70 2.21
C GLN A 430 0.93 20.25 1.87
N VAL A 431 1.58 19.27 2.49
CA VAL A 431 1.33 17.84 2.22
C VAL A 431 -0.05 17.39 2.72
N LEU A 432 -0.51 17.88 3.87
CA LEU A 432 -1.80 17.48 4.42
C LEU A 432 -2.98 18.06 3.63
N LEU A 433 -2.83 19.29 3.10
CA LEU A 433 -3.87 19.98 2.35
C LEU A 433 -3.86 19.66 0.85
N SER A 434 -2.79 19.05 0.32
CA SER A 434 -2.72 18.70 -1.09
C SER A 434 -3.75 17.63 -1.48
N SER A 435 -4.33 17.79 -2.67
CA SER A 435 -5.17 16.78 -3.31
C SER A 435 -4.27 15.84 -4.12
N LEU A 436 -4.06 14.62 -3.63
CA LEU A 436 -3.20 13.61 -4.26
C LEU A 436 -4.00 12.35 -4.56
N ALA A 437 -3.58 11.60 -5.59
CA ALA A 437 -4.23 10.35 -5.95
C ALA A 437 -4.14 9.32 -4.83
N ARG A 438 -5.12 8.40 -4.80
CA ARG A 438 -5.29 7.44 -3.70
C ARG A 438 -4.03 6.60 -3.44
N PHE A 439 -3.35 6.15 -4.48
CA PHE A 439 -2.18 5.27 -4.36
C PHE A 439 -0.94 6.02 -4.80
N GLN A 440 0.08 6.05 -3.95
CA GLN A 440 1.35 6.69 -4.22
C GLN A 440 2.47 5.67 -4.07
N TRP A 441 3.37 5.60 -5.05
CA TRP A 441 4.70 5.08 -4.79
C TRP A 441 5.46 6.11 -3.96
N VAL A 442 6.01 5.67 -2.83
CA VAL A 442 6.75 6.49 -1.87
C VAL A 442 8.20 6.06 -1.93
N ALA A 443 9.07 6.91 -2.48
CA ALA A 443 10.51 6.74 -2.38
C ALA A 443 11.01 7.51 -1.15
N SER A 444 11.35 6.80 -0.08
CA SER A 444 11.84 7.38 1.18
C SER A 444 13.35 7.45 1.16
N PHE A 445 13.92 8.65 1.13
CA PHE A 445 15.36 8.89 1.16
C PHE A 445 15.86 9.12 2.59
N THR A 446 16.98 8.48 2.92
CA THR A 446 17.73 8.73 4.15
C THR A 446 19.07 9.38 3.83
N ALA A 447 19.51 10.29 4.69
CA ALA A 447 20.85 10.86 4.67
C ALA A 447 21.59 10.45 5.95
N ASP A 448 22.73 9.79 5.83
CA ASP A 448 23.53 9.28 6.95
C ASP A 448 22.68 8.45 7.95
N GLY A 449 21.78 7.61 7.41
CA GLY A 449 20.86 6.77 8.18
C GLY A 449 19.65 7.49 8.80
N LYS A 450 19.49 8.81 8.59
CA LYS A 450 18.35 9.59 9.11
C LYS A 450 17.37 9.93 7.99
N ALA A 451 16.07 9.95 8.28
CA ALA A 451 15.06 10.33 7.31
C ALA A 451 15.30 11.75 6.77
N ALA A 452 15.44 11.90 5.46
CA ALA A 452 15.71 13.18 4.80
C ALA A 452 14.45 13.72 4.12
N PHE A 453 13.91 12.99 3.14
CA PHE A 453 12.69 13.37 2.43
C PHE A 453 12.04 12.15 1.77
N ASP A 454 10.73 12.23 1.51
CA ASP A 454 10.02 11.30 0.63
C ASP A 454 9.68 11.99 -0.69
N ILE A 455 9.77 11.25 -1.80
CA ILE A 455 9.19 11.62 -3.08
C ILE A 455 7.94 10.77 -3.30
N LEU A 456 6.81 11.41 -3.56
CA LEU A 456 5.57 10.75 -3.90
C LEU A 456 5.41 10.70 -5.41
N PHE A 457 5.08 9.53 -5.94
CA PHE A 457 4.75 9.34 -7.34
C PHE A 457 3.33 8.78 -7.47
N ASP A 458 2.49 9.38 -8.31
CA ASP A 458 1.14 8.93 -8.58
C ASP A 458 1.17 7.56 -9.27
N ALA A 459 0.85 6.51 -8.51
CA ALA A 459 0.82 5.16 -9.03
C ALA A 459 -0.33 4.93 -10.03
N THR A 460 -1.27 5.87 -10.13
CA THR A 460 -2.48 5.81 -10.96
C THR A 460 -2.34 6.52 -12.31
N ASP A 461 -1.24 7.24 -12.51
CA ASP A 461 -0.94 7.95 -13.74
C ASP A 461 -0.49 7.00 -14.88
N ILE A 462 -0.08 7.57 -16.01
CA ILE A 462 0.51 6.88 -17.14
C ILE A 462 2.04 7.02 -17.13
N PRO A 463 2.80 6.06 -17.69
CA PRO A 463 4.27 6.13 -17.70
C PRO A 463 4.87 7.35 -18.40
N GLN A 464 4.11 7.99 -19.31
CA GLN A 464 4.51 9.22 -20.01
C GLN A 464 4.05 10.50 -19.29
N GLY A 465 3.36 10.36 -18.16
CA GLY A 465 2.75 11.46 -17.42
C GLY A 465 3.71 12.15 -16.45
N ASP A 466 3.18 13.12 -15.72
CA ASP A 466 3.89 13.86 -14.69
C ASP A 466 3.66 13.18 -13.33
N ALA A 467 4.32 12.04 -13.14
CA ALA A 467 4.02 11.16 -12.02
C ALA A 467 4.49 11.73 -10.67
N VAL A 468 5.49 12.61 -10.60
CA VAL A 468 5.96 13.18 -9.32
C VAL A 468 4.90 14.13 -8.74
N SER A 469 4.23 13.67 -7.69
CA SER A 469 3.02 14.33 -7.19
C SER A 469 3.27 15.26 -6.01
N ALA A 470 4.26 14.95 -5.14
CA ALA A 470 4.65 15.79 -4.02
C ALA A 470 5.99 15.37 -3.40
N PHE A 471 6.53 16.24 -2.54
CA PHE A 471 7.66 15.95 -1.67
C PHE A 471 7.26 16.08 -0.20
N ILE A 472 7.74 15.18 0.65
CA ILE A 472 7.60 15.27 2.11
C ILE A 472 8.99 15.53 2.67
N LYS A 473 9.20 16.67 3.33
CA LYS A 473 10.52 17.08 3.81
C LYS A 473 10.65 16.86 5.31
N TYR A 474 11.59 16.00 5.73
CA TYR A 474 11.95 15.82 7.13
C TYR A 474 13.17 16.67 7.50
N ASP A 475 14.14 16.78 6.58
CA ASP A 475 15.30 17.66 6.67
C ASP A 475 15.39 18.57 5.44
N ASP A 476 15.09 19.85 5.63
CA ASP A 476 15.09 20.85 4.55
C ASP A 476 16.50 21.15 4.01
N LYS A 477 17.55 20.98 4.83
CA LYS A 477 18.93 21.17 4.38
C LYS A 477 19.33 20.03 3.44
N ALA A 478 19.05 18.79 3.84
CA ALA A 478 19.34 17.61 3.01
C ALA A 478 18.55 17.66 1.69
N PHE A 479 17.26 18.00 1.75
CA PHE A 479 16.42 18.18 0.55
C PHE A 479 16.95 19.29 -0.36
N SER A 480 17.24 20.48 0.20
CA SER A 480 17.75 21.63 -0.57
C SER A 480 19.11 21.34 -1.20
N PHE A 481 19.96 20.56 -0.54
CA PHE A 481 21.24 20.15 -1.06
C PHE A 481 21.09 19.27 -2.30
N ILE A 482 20.33 18.16 -2.23
CA ILE A 482 20.06 17.29 -3.38
C ILE A 482 19.37 18.05 -4.50
N ARG A 483 18.35 18.88 -4.19
CA ARG A 483 17.68 19.74 -5.16
C ARG A 483 18.67 20.63 -5.92
N SER A 484 19.61 21.26 -5.21
CA SER A 484 20.61 22.13 -5.84
C SER A 484 21.57 21.39 -6.76
N ILE A 485 21.87 20.12 -6.47
CA ILE A 485 22.72 19.28 -7.31
C ILE A 485 21.97 18.88 -8.58
N LEU A 486 20.73 18.41 -8.44
CA LEU A 486 19.88 17.99 -9.57
C LEU A 486 19.63 19.15 -10.55
N LEU A 487 19.30 20.35 -10.05
CA LEU A 487 19.06 21.54 -10.87
C LEU A 487 20.34 22.11 -11.52
N ARG A 488 21.54 21.75 -11.05
CA ARG A 488 22.83 22.16 -11.64
C ARG A 488 23.36 21.16 -12.67
N HIS A 489 22.73 20.00 -12.81
CA HIS A 489 23.20 19.00 -13.78
C HIS A 489 23.07 19.58 -15.19
N LYS A 490 24.20 19.68 -15.89
CA LYS A 490 24.30 20.40 -17.17
C LYS A 490 23.57 19.74 -18.34
N ASP A 491 23.15 18.50 -18.17
CA ASP A 491 22.62 17.66 -19.24
C ASP A 491 21.33 16.97 -18.77
N HIS A 492 20.24 17.72 -18.82
CA HIS A 492 18.92 17.18 -18.54
C HIS A 492 18.50 16.10 -19.55
N SER A 493 19.04 16.14 -20.77
CA SER A 493 18.72 15.16 -21.82
C SER A 493 19.34 13.79 -21.55
N GLU A 494 20.52 13.72 -20.94
CA GLU A 494 21.12 12.46 -20.47
C GLU A 494 20.29 11.82 -19.35
N LEU A 495 19.79 12.63 -18.39
CA LEU A 495 18.93 12.14 -17.31
C LEU A 495 17.60 11.62 -17.84
N GLU A 496 17.01 12.30 -18.82
CA GLU A 496 15.78 11.88 -19.47
C GLU A 496 15.93 10.56 -20.22
N ASN A 497 16.99 10.43 -21.03
CA ASN A 497 17.23 9.24 -21.85
C ASN A 497 17.78 8.05 -21.05
N SER A 498 18.18 8.26 -19.79
CA SER A 498 18.64 7.19 -18.90
C SER A 498 17.61 6.06 -18.79
N PHE A 499 18.10 4.82 -18.67
CA PHE A 499 17.23 3.62 -18.59
C PHE A 499 16.23 3.50 -19.75
N ASN A 500 16.60 3.93 -20.96
CA ASN A 500 15.75 3.91 -22.16
C ASN A 500 14.42 4.67 -21.96
N GLY A 501 14.45 5.80 -21.23
CA GLY A 501 13.27 6.62 -20.94
C GLY A 501 12.30 6.01 -19.92
N LYS A 502 12.68 4.93 -19.23
CA LYS A 502 11.86 4.28 -18.20
C LYS A 502 12.12 4.87 -16.81
N ASN A 503 11.93 6.17 -16.68
CA ASN A 503 12.15 6.93 -15.45
C ASN A 503 11.21 8.16 -15.43
N PHE A 504 11.20 8.90 -14.32
CA PHE A 504 10.46 10.17 -14.14
C PHE A 504 11.41 11.34 -13.84
N CYS A 505 12.64 11.31 -14.36
CA CYS A 505 13.63 12.37 -14.11
C CYS A 505 13.17 13.74 -14.64
N ASN A 506 12.49 13.80 -15.78
CA ASN A 506 11.95 15.06 -16.30
C ASN A 506 10.87 15.64 -15.35
N SER A 507 9.87 14.81 -15.01
CA SER A 507 8.82 15.14 -14.03
C SER A 507 9.41 15.59 -12.69
N LEU A 508 10.48 14.93 -12.23
CA LEU A 508 11.23 15.34 -11.05
C LEU A 508 11.88 16.73 -11.21
N LEU A 509 12.54 17.00 -12.33
CA LEU A 509 13.21 18.28 -12.56
C LEU A 509 12.20 19.43 -12.65
N LEU A 510 11.07 19.23 -13.34
CA LEU A 510 9.97 20.20 -13.42
C LEU A 510 9.37 20.48 -12.04
N SER A 511 9.11 19.44 -11.25
CA SER A 511 8.56 19.60 -9.89
C SER A 511 9.55 20.21 -8.88
N LEU A 512 10.86 20.12 -9.14
CA LEU A 512 11.91 20.80 -8.35
C LEU A 512 12.17 22.24 -8.80
N ALA A 513 11.78 22.62 -10.01
CA ALA A 513 11.93 23.98 -10.51
C ALA A 513 11.15 24.98 -9.64
N PRO A 514 11.55 26.26 -9.57
CA PRO A 514 10.76 27.28 -8.88
C PRO A 514 9.37 27.33 -9.49
N ALA A 515 8.33 27.25 -8.67
CA ALA A 515 6.98 27.52 -9.13
C ALA A 515 6.92 28.94 -9.70
N SER A 516 6.28 29.11 -10.86
CA SER A 516 5.88 30.45 -11.33
C SER A 516 5.00 31.12 -10.27
N GLU A 517 5.08 32.45 -10.14
CA GLU A 517 4.18 33.21 -9.26
C GLU A 517 2.72 32.81 -9.55
N ASP A 518 2.10 32.09 -8.62
CA ASP A 518 0.68 31.73 -8.68
C ASP A 518 -0.11 32.94 -8.19
N TYR A 519 -1.04 33.42 -9.02
CA TYR A 519 -1.94 34.52 -8.66
C TYR A 519 -2.65 34.27 -7.32
N ASN A 520 -3.03 33.02 -7.02
CA ASN A 520 -3.66 32.70 -5.74
C ASN A 520 -2.68 32.84 -4.56
N ALA A 521 -1.42 32.46 -4.73
CA ALA A 521 -0.39 32.62 -3.71
C ALA A 521 -0.13 34.12 -3.44
N PHE A 522 -0.07 34.94 -4.50
CA PHE A 522 -0.02 36.40 -4.35
C PHE A 522 -1.22 36.93 -3.55
N LEU A 523 -2.43 36.47 -3.87
CA LEU A 523 -3.63 36.93 -3.14
C LEU A 523 -3.66 36.42 -1.68
N ASP A 524 -3.16 35.22 -1.41
CA ASP A 524 -3.04 34.68 -0.04
C ASP A 524 -2.05 35.49 0.79
N GLU A 525 -0.91 35.89 0.20
CA GLU A 525 0.09 36.75 0.83
C GLU A 525 -0.45 38.17 1.07
N MET A 526 -1.06 38.78 0.05
CA MET A 526 -1.50 40.16 0.12
C MET A 526 -2.77 40.35 0.95
N TYR A 527 -3.74 39.44 0.85
CA TYR A 527 -5.08 39.63 1.40
C TYR A 527 -5.53 38.49 2.33
N GLY A 528 -4.70 37.45 2.51
CA GLY A 528 -4.98 36.30 3.36
C GLY A 528 -5.59 35.12 2.59
N GLU A 529 -5.43 33.93 3.17
CA GLU A 529 -6.04 32.68 2.68
C GLU A 529 -7.56 32.81 2.56
N LEU A 530 -8.15 32.10 1.61
CA LEU A 530 -9.58 32.10 1.42
C LEU A 530 -10.34 31.50 2.63
N ARG A 531 -11.32 32.24 3.16
CA ARG A 531 -12.13 31.83 4.32
C ARG A 531 -13.61 31.80 3.99
N ALA A 532 -14.27 30.70 4.31
CA ALA A 532 -15.73 30.66 4.36
C ALA A 532 -16.24 31.56 5.50
N PRO A 533 -17.44 32.16 5.39
CA PRO A 533 -18.01 32.91 6.50
C PRO A 533 -18.18 32.01 7.72
N LYS A 534 -17.70 32.45 8.89
CA LYS A 534 -17.76 31.66 10.14
C LYS A 534 -19.17 31.18 10.50
N TYR A 535 -20.18 31.97 10.17
CA TYR A 535 -21.59 31.63 10.29
C TYR A 535 -22.38 32.49 9.28
N ILE A 536 -23.61 32.07 8.98
CA ILE A 536 -24.61 32.80 8.18
C ILE A 536 -25.89 32.82 9.03
N ASN A 537 -26.51 33.98 9.24
CA ASN A 537 -27.76 34.07 10.01
C ASN A 537 -28.96 33.59 9.17
N LYS A 538 -30.14 33.48 9.78
CA LYS A 538 -31.32 32.91 9.11
C LYS A 538 -31.83 33.83 8.00
N GLU A 539 -31.73 35.13 8.23
CA GLU A 539 -32.16 36.21 7.36
C GLU A 539 -31.29 36.22 6.07
N GLU A 540 -29.95 36.17 6.22
CA GLU A 540 -28.97 36.02 5.13
C GLU A 540 -29.23 34.75 4.30
N ALA A 541 -29.56 33.64 4.94
CA ALA A 541 -29.81 32.37 4.25
C ALA A 541 -31.11 32.39 3.41
N GLN A 542 -32.16 33.08 3.88
CA GLN A 542 -33.41 33.23 3.14
C GLN A 542 -33.26 34.09 1.88
N LEU A 543 -32.31 35.02 1.91
CA LEU A 543 -32.02 35.97 0.82
C LEU A 543 -30.91 35.45 -0.14
N TYR A 544 -30.45 34.21 -0.01
CA TYR A 544 -29.37 33.67 -0.86
C TYR A 544 -29.68 33.66 -2.37
N ASN A 545 -30.97 33.62 -2.74
CA ASN A 545 -31.42 33.62 -4.13
C ASN A 545 -32.06 34.94 -4.59
N SER A 546 -32.11 35.97 -3.74
CA SER A 546 -32.60 37.29 -4.16
C SER A 546 -31.45 38.09 -4.79
N GLU A 547 -31.63 38.60 -6.01
CA GLU A 547 -30.67 39.49 -6.71
C GLU A 547 -30.56 40.89 -6.07
N GLU A 548 -30.99 41.06 -4.82
CA GLU A 548 -31.29 42.36 -4.20
C GLU A 548 -30.14 43.00 -3.42
N PHE A 549 -28.90 42.49 -3.54
CA PHE A 549 -27.76 43.10 -2.85
C PHE A 549 -27.11 44.18 -3.72
N ASP A 550 -27.25 45.45 -3.33
CA ASP A 550 -26.52 46.58 -3.94
C ASP A 550 -25.03 46.53 -3.56
N VAL A 551 -24.28 45.69 -4.28
CA VAL A 551 -22.85 45.46 -4.07
C VAL A 551 -22.07 46.03 -5.25
N LYS A 552 -21.17 46.97 -4.98
CA LYS A 552 -20.23 47.46 -5.99
C LYS A 552 -18.95 46.64 -5.95
N LYS A 553 -18.58 46.10 -7.12
CA LYS A 553 -17.43 45.20 -7.30
C LYS A 553 -16.39 45.84 -8.21
N TYR A 554 -15.15 45.88 -7.73
CA TYR A 554 -14.03 46.56 -8.41
C TYR A 554 -12.84 45.62 -8.62
N TYR A 555 -12.45 45.44 -9.88
CA TYR A 555 -11.25 44.69 -10.27
C TYR A 555 -10.02 45.58 -10.49
N GLY A 556 -10.24 46.86 -10.79
CA GLY A 556 -9.20 47.84 -11.12
C GLY A 556 -9.67 49.27 -10.87
N SER A 557 -8.84 50.24 -11.26
CA SER A 557 -9.06 51.66 -10.96
C SER A 557 -10.32 52.24 -11.61
N THR A 558 -10.93 53.20 -10.91
CA THR A 558 -12.07 53.97 -11.40
C THR A 558 -11.79 55.47 -11.40
N GLN A 559 -12.53 56.21 -12.24
CA GLN A 559 -12.49 57.68 -12.28
C GLN A 559 -13.33 58.32 -11.18
N SER A 560 -14.16 57.54 -10.47
CA SER A 560 -14.93 58.01 -9.33
C SER A 560 -14.05 58.14 -8.09
N SER A 561 -14.35 59.10 -7.23
CA SER A 561 -13.88 59.11 -5.85
C SER A 561 -14.83 58.29 -4.97
N LEU A 562 -14.43 57.93 -3.76
CA LEU A 562 -15.29 57.25 -2.79
C LEU A 562 -16.53 58.08 -2.43
N GLU A 563 -16.37 59.39 -2.33
CA GLU A 563 -17.44 60.35 -2.01
C GLU A 563 -18.51 60.39 -3.10
N ASN A 564 -18.10 60.24 -4.36
CA ASN A 564 -19.03 60.21 -5.50
C ASN A 564 -19.60 58.80 -5.72
N ALA A 565 -18.86 57.77 -5.34
CA ALA A 565 -19.29 56.38 -5.51
C ALA A 565 -20.31 55.96 -4.45
N PHE A 566 -20.28 56.54 -3.25
CA PHE A 566 -21.15 56.16 -2.15
C PHE A 566 -21.73 57.39 -1.43
N ASP A 567 -23.05 57.54 -1.50
CA ASP A 567 -23.78 58.61 -0.83
C ASP A 567 -24.18 58.18 0.60
N ILE A 568 -23.28 58.42 1.55
CA ILE A 568 -23.50 58.15 2.99
C ILE A 568 -23.14 59.38 3.84
N SER A 569 -23.74 59.52 5.02
CA SER A 569 -23.50 60.62 5.94
C SER A 569 -22.24 60.41 6.78
N VAL A 570 -21.68 61.48 7.36
CA VAL A 570 -20.58 61.37 8.32
C VAL A 570 -21.07 60.62 9.55
N GLY A 571 -20.37 59.54 9.93
CA GLY A 571 -20.78 58.62 10.98
C GLY A 571 -21.42 57.32 10.48
N ASP A 572 -21.85 57.28 9.22
CA ASP A 572 -22.34 56.06 8.59
C ASP A 572 -21.18 55.13 8.20
N LYS A 573 -21.49 53.84 8.09
CA LYS A 573 -20.54 52.79 7.72
C LYS A 573 -21.05 51.94 6.56
N LEU A 574 -20.13 51.53 5.72
CA LEU A 574 -20.28 50.47 4.74
C LEU A 574 -19.50 49.25 5.19
N ILE A 575 -19.78 48.11 4.58
CA ILE A 575 -18.96 46.90 4.72
C ILE A 575 -18.22 46.65 3.43
N TRP A 576 -17.00 46.12 3.57
CA TRP A 576 -16.16 45.79 2.44
C TRP A 576 -15.53 44.40 2.60
N ALA A 577 -15.19 43.78 1.48
CA ALA A 577 -14.46 42.51 1.44
C ALA A 577 -13.56 42.42 0.20
N ILE A 578 -12.41 41.78 0.33
CA ILE A 578 -11.66 41.26 -0.82
C ILE A 578 -12.21 39.88 -1.14
N SER A 579 -12.78 39.73 -2.34
CA SER A 579 -13.38 38.48 -2.79
C SER A 579 -12.34 37.40 -3.09
N HIS A 580 -12.80 36.17 -3.35
CA HIS A 580 -11.94 35.04 -3.71
C HIS A 580 -11.01 35.31 -4.91
N GLU A 581 -11.47 36.09 -5.88
CA GLU A 581 -10.72 36.49 -7.08
C GLU A 581 -9.93 37.81 -6.91
N GLY A 582 -9.85 38.37 -5.70
CA GLY A 582 -9.08 39.60 -5.43
C GLY A 582 -9.79 40.92 -5.79
N ALA A 583 -11.10 40.88 -6.07
CA ALA A 583 -11.89 42.09 -6.31
C ALA A 583 -12.27 42.75 -4.98
N LEU A 584 -12.30 44.08 -4.95
CA LEU A 584 -12.83 44.83 -3.82
C LEU A 584 -14.36 44.93 -3.94
N LEU A 585 -15.05 44.44 -2.92
CA LEU A 585 -16.50 44.50 -2.77
C LEU A 585 -16.84 45.54 -1.71
N ILE A 586 -17.79 46.43 -2.00
CA ILE A 586 -18.30 47.42 -1.05
C ILE A 586 -19.83 47.43 -1.15
N GLY A 587 -20.51 47.38 -0.01
CA GLY A 587 -21.97 47.45 0.08
C GLY A 587 -22.43 47.97 1.43
N GLN A 588 -23.73 48.20 1.56
CA GLN A 588 -24.35 48.61 2.82
C GLN A 588 -24.55 47.41 3.75
N GLU A 589 -24.30 47.61 5.04
CA GLU A 589 -24.70 46.67 6.09
C GLU A 589 -26.13 47.02 6.51
N VAL A 590 -27.03 46.05 6.49
CA VAL A 590 -28.39 46.22 7.03
C VAL A 590 -28.37 45.67 8.45
N GLU A 591 -28.36 46.56 9.45
CA GLU A 591 -28.23 46.18 10.85
C GLU A 591 -29.32 45.17 11.27
N GLY A 592 -28.89 44.01 11.77
CA GLY A 592 -29.78 42.94 12.23
C GLY A 592 -30.21 41.93 11.16
N GLU A 593 -29.99 42.23 9.88
CA GLU A 593 -30.47 41.39 8.77
C GLU A 593 -29.33 40.90 7.85
N LEU A 594 -28.43 41.78 7.38
CA LEU A 594 -27.43 41.47 6.35
C LEU A 594 -26.02 41.98 6.71
N GLY A 595 -25.09 41.06 6.99
CA GLY A 595 -23.67 41.35 7.28
C GLY A 595 -22.73 41.07 6.11
N HIS A 596 -21.41 40.98 6.37
CA HIS A 596 -20.38 40.70 5.35
C HIS A 596 -20.67 39.55 4.35
N PRO A 597 -21.37 38.46 4.71
CA PRO A 597 -21.73 37.41 3.77
C PRO A 597 -22.68 37.88 2.64
N SER A 598 -23.48 38.94 2.85
CA SER A 598 -24.38 39.48 1.81
C SER A 598 -23.59 40.06 0.64
N ILE A 599 -22.51 40.81 0.91
CA ILE A 599 -21.71 41.45 -0.13
C ILE A 599 -20.84 40.46 -0.91
N THR A 600 -20.54 39.29 -0.34
CA THR A 600 -19.77 38.23 -1.02
C THR A 600 -20.65 37.22 -1.75
N GLY A 601 -21.98 37.33 -1.64
CA GLY A 601 -22.92 36.32 -2.13
C GLY A 601 -22.78 34.99 -1.38
N MET A 602 -22.53 35.05 -0.07
CA MET A 602 -22.22 33.93 0.83
C MET A 602 -20.99 33.10 0.41
N LYS A 603 -20.19 33.60 -0.52
CA LYS A 603 -18.98 32.93 -0.96
C LYS A 603 -17.83 33.15 0.03
N PRO A 604 -16.81 32.30 -0.03
CA PRO A 604 -15.57 32.58 0.67
C PRO A 604 -14.95 33.92 0.21
N ALA A 605 -14.33 34.61 1.17
CA ALA A 605 -13.62 35.86 0.96
C ALA A 605 -12.30 35.83 1.74
N ARG A 606 -11.42 36.78 1.47
CA ARG A 606 -10.06 36.83 2.04
C ARG A 606 -10.09 37.64 3.33
N ILE A 607 -10.04 38.96 3.21
CA ILE A 607 -10.19 39.90 4.32
C ILE A 607 -11.40 40.82 4.11
N SER A 608 -12.02 41.27 5.20
CA SER A 608 -13.20 42.14 5.18
C SER A 608 -13.24 43.04 6.41
N GLY A 609 -14.04 44.10 6.36
CA GLY A 609 -14.26 44.95 7.52
C GLY A 609 -15.24 46.08 7.24
N GLU A 610 -15.12 47.16 7.99
CA GLU A 610 -15.98 48.34 7.89
C GLU A 610 -15.23 49.47 7.16
N LEU A 611 -15.95 50.23 6.35
CA LEU A 611 -15.52 51.47 5.69
C LEU A 611 -16.38 52.60 6.26
N CYS A 612 -15.80 53.45 7.09
CA CYS A 612 -16.49 54.53 7.79
C CYS A 612 -16.18 55.89 7.15
N LYS A 613 -17.20 56.75 7.04
CA LYS A 613 -17.01 58.15 6.63
C LYS A 613 -16.85 59.04 7.86
N GLU A 614 -15.69 59.66 7.99
CA GLU A 614 -15.34 60.59 9.07
C GLU A 614 -15.28 62.04 8.54
N SER A 615 -15.25 63.02 9.44
CA SER A 615 -15.17 64.45 9.06
C SER A 615 -13.91 64.81 8.28
N ALA A 616 -12.84 64.01 8.40
CA ALA A 616 -11.55 64.22 7.78
C ALA A 616 -11.27 63.28 6.58
N GLY A 617 -12.25 62.45 6.16
CA GLY A 617 -12.10 61.50 5.06
C GLY A 617 -12.72 60.13 5.35
N TRP A 618 -12.10 59.07 4.85
CA TRP A 618 -12.55 57.69 4.97
C TRP A 618 -11.60 56.86 5.82
N VAL A 619 -12.15 55.94 6.60
CA VAL A 619 -11.38 55.02 7.44
C VAL A 619 -11.83 53.58 7.20
N ILE A 620 -10.89 52.71 6.86
CA ILE A 620 -11.14 51.26 6.82
C ILE A 620 -10.58 50.57 8.06
N ASN A 621 -11.26 49.51 8.49
CA ASN A 621 -10.77 48.59 9.53
C ASN A 621 -10.97 47.14 9.08
N ALA A 622 -10.42 46.16 9.81
CA ALA A 622 -10.64 44.73 9.58
C ALA A 622 -11.69 44.11 10.53
N LYS A 623 -12.68 44.91 10.98
CA LYS A 623 -13.70 44.49 11.94
C LYS A 623 -14.77 43.65 11.26
N SER A 624 -14.50 42.35 11.15
CA SER A 624 -15.45 41.36 10.65
C SER A 624 -15.37 40.08 11.47
N GLY A 625 -16.47 39.74 12.14
CA GLY A 625 -16.62 38.46 12.84
C GLY A 625 -16.68 37.25 11.90
N ARG A 626 -16.84 37.49 10.59
CA ARG A 626 -17.15 36.47 9.58
C ARG A 626 -15.91 35.99 8.84
N TYR A 627 -15.02 36.90 8.46
CA TYR A 627 -13.82 36.58 7.68
C TYR A 627 -12.50 37.00 8.36
N SER A 628 -12.52 38.02 9.23
CA SER A 628 -11.27 38.70 9.66
C SER A 628 -10.88 38.56 11.12
N SER A 629 -11.81 38.10 11.97
CA SER A 629 -11.63 38.00 13.43
C SER A 629 -10.46 37.12 13.90
N ASN A 630 -10.07 36.12 13.10
CA ASN A 630 -9.08 35.11 13.48
C ASN A 630 -7.76 35.19 12.68
N TYR A 631 -7.44 36.31 12.01
CA TYR A 631 -6.10 36.48 11.43
C TYR A 631 -5.11 36.96 12.50
N GLN A 632 -3.96 36.28 12.62
CA GLN A 632 -2.87 36.75 13.48
C GLN A 632 -2.19 38.00 12.90
N ASN A 633 -2.18 38.13 11.57
CA ASN A 633 -1.59 39.23 10.79
C ASN A 633 -2.65 40.18 10.20
N ALA A 634 -3.83 40.32 10.82
CA ALA A 634 -4.97 41.08 10.28
C ALA A 634 -4.60 42.53 9.89
N ASN A 635 -3.72 43.19 10.64
CA ASN A 635 -3.32 44.57 10.39
C ASN A 635 -2.43 44.71 9.14
N THR A 636 -1.53 43.76 8.90
CA THR A 636 -0.73 43.73 7.65
C THR A 636 -1.61 43.53 6.43
N LEU A 637 -2.59 42.61 6.52
CA LEU A 637 -3.56 42.40 5.45
C LEU A 637 -4.47 43.63 5.23
N LEU A 638 -4.78 44.38 6.30
CA LEU A 638 -5.54 45.63 6.24
C LEU A 638 -4.74 46.75 5.57
N GLU A 639 -3.43 46.85 5.83
CA GLU A 639 -2.54 47.80 5.14
C GLU A 639 -2.49 47.50 3.64
N ASN A 640 -2.38 46.23 3.25
CA ASN A 640 -2.46 45.83 1.85
C ASN A 640 -3.83 46.15 1.23
N ALA A 641 -4.92 45.94 1.97
CA ALA A 641 -6.26 46.34 1.54
C ALA A 641 -6.35 47.87 1.35
N LEU A 642 -5.73 48.69 2.22
CA LEU A 642 -5.68 50.14 2.04
C LEU A 642 -5.04 50.54 0.71
N VAL A 643 -3.89 49.93 0.38
CA VAL A 643 -3.24 50.14 -0.92
C VAL A 643 -4.20 49.80 -2.06
N ARG A 644 -4.93 48.69 -1.95
CA ARG A 644 -5.94 48.29 -2.93
C ARG A 644 -7.07 49.31 -3.08
N PHE A 645 -7.55 49.89 -1.98
CA PHE A 645 -8.52 50.99 -2.03
C PHE A 645 -7.95 52.24 -2.73
N GLN A 646 -6.69 52.60 -2.46
CA GLN A 646 -6.02 53.74 -3.06
C GLN A 646 -5.77 53.54 -4.57
N GLU A 647 -5.44 52.32 -5.00
CA GLU A 647 -5.34 51.93 -6.41
C GLU A 647 -6.69 52.03 -7.12
N ILE A 648 -7.76 51.57 -6.47
CA ILE A 648 -9.10 51.55 -7.06
C ILE A 648 -9.69 52.97 -7.13
N PHE A 649 -9.48 53.78 -6.08
CA PHE A 649 -9.97 55.16 -5.97
C PHE A 649 -8.82 56.18 -5.84
N PRO A 650 -8.03 56.44 -6.89
CA PRO A 650 -6.88 57.34 -6.81
C PRO A 650 -7.21 58.74 -6.31
N LYS A 651 -8.41 59.25 -6.64
CA LYS A 651 -8.90 60.58 -6.22
C LYS A 651 -9.19 60.70 -4.72
N SER A 652 -9.35 59.58 -4.01
CA SER A 652 -9.59 59.55 -2.56
C SER A 652 -8.37 59.06 -1.78
N SER A 653 -7.23 58.84 -2.44
CA SER A 653 -6.05 58.18 -1.86
C SER A 653 -5.46 58.89 -0.64
N GLU A 654 -5.40 60.23 -0.67
CA GLU A 654 -4.91 61.06 0.46
C GLU A 654 -5.93 61.17 1.60
N CYS A 655 -7.20 60.89 1.30
CA CYS A 655 -8.33 61.04 2.22
C CYS A 655 -8.77 59.70 2.83
N ILE A 656 -8.16 58.56 2.45
CA ILE A 656 -8.46 57.25 3.04
C ILE A 656 -7.30 56.77 3.91
N LYS A 657 -7.62 56.28 5.12
CA LYS A 657 -6.65 55.72 6.07
C LYS A 657 -7.17 54.40 6.62
N HIS A 658 -6.29 53.62 7.26
CA HIS A 658 -6.70 52.44 8.01
C HIS A 658 -6.67 52.73 9.52
N LYS A 659 -7.52 52.03 10.27
CA LYS A 659 -7.50 51.99 11.73
C LYS A 659 -7.14 50.57 12.17
N PRO A 660 -6.05 50.38 12.93
CA PRO A 660 -5.64 49.05 13.39
C PRO A 660 -6.78 48.33 14.10
N TYR A 661 -6.94 47.06 13.77
CA TYR A 661 -7.91 46.17 14.39
C TYR A 661 -7.20 45.35 15.47
N HIS A 662 -7.65 45.54 16.71
CA HIS A 662 -7.26 44.70 17.84
C HIS A 662 -8.46 43.82 18.17
N PRO A 663 -8.50 42.55 17.70
CA PRO A 663 -9.54 41.63 18.11
C PRO A 663 -9.51 41.52 19.63
N LYS A 664 -10.69 41.58 20.28
CA LYS A 664 -10.77 41.26 21.71
C LYS A 664 -10.29 39.81 21.88
N PRO A 665 -9.34 39.52 22.79
CA PRO A 665 -8.98 38.14 23.07
C PRO A 665 -10.24 37.40 23.52
N HIS A 666 -10.50 36.27 22.87
CA HIS A 666 -11.57 35.34 23.24
C HIS A 666 -11.18 34.53 24.47
#